data_AF-A0A7G9SU14-F1
#
_entry.id   AF-A0A7G9SU14-F1
#
_cell.length_a   1.000
_cell.length_b   1.000
_cell.length_c   1.000
_cell.angle_alpha   90.00
_cell.angle_beta   90.00
_cell.angle_gamma   90.00
#
_symmetry.space_group_name_H-M   'P 1'
#
loop_
_entity.id
_entity.type
_entity.pdbx_description
1 polymer ?
#
loop_
_entity_poly.entity_id
_entity_poly.type
_entity_poly.pdbx_seq_one_letter_code
_entity_poly.pdbx_strand_id
1 'polypeptide(L)'
;MKLTFSRLSVALLLAMGAGSAEAADLLISEYIEASVGNNKALELYNGTGTPVNLSGYKLELYANGRPEANGPTSTISLPDIELPNGGTYVVCNTSAIPPATNAEIPATSCQQLSGSITHNGDDAWVLRRTDNTVVDSFGQVGVDPGTGWGTGGTSTVDRTLRRKSSVCSGDTSISDAFDPATEWDGFDDRTYAGLGTHSATCAGGPILISINDVALAEGNAGTTIFTFTVGLSAPAGAGGVTFDIATADGTATAGSDYIASSLTGQTIPAGSSTYSFTVTVNGETAVEGNEGFLVNISNVVGATVGDASGLGTILNDDAAAAAIHDIQGNGSESPFDGTAVTTSGIVTAKRSNGFFMQSPDASVDADSMTSEAVFVFTGTAPAFNIGDLVQVTGTVDEFAGSGGVYNMPSTQLQPSSMVVSSTGNPLPAAVEITAAMLGASSLPDVLEHLEGMRVTVASGKIVAQSPGNTNEDSVTSSDLNGEFEIVVAGVQRPLREAGISIFDPYPAAPTIPLFDANQERLKVYPLVVPSGGTPRVDAGGTVSNLAGVLTYFGSNFAESAWELLYDADAPPTIVPGTAQAVSDPTSDDVTIAGFNMLRLFDDIANGSGPTLSTLNFDKRVTKAAAVICDWLKTPDILGAVEVENLNALSTLANKLNSTCASEPTYVAYLQEGNDVGGIDVGFLVNTRAAGAVSRVQVVEIEQHGKTTTWSEPGGDTSLLNDRPPLRLKALVTLDDGRNYPITAIVVHQRSLNGNDATGSSGDRVRAKRAKQAEFLAQLVDDLQTANPDEKIVLVGDFNAFEVNDGYVDAMGITTGNPAPASEVVFWADSPLSPANGGIPLIMGNELIADPEQRYSYIFGNISQSLDHAVVNEALAMDPGVAEVLVDHARVNADFRHGHFAEFDPPYTSENPPLRTSDHDPVRISIRLAQILNADLSVTASAESTQIGSGDTAVFHVDVANAGPSSADPASLSIMFDGLVTPVVEMPSGWTCAAATQDALAHTTTVDCTASEFASSAADRFTVSVASTGTPVLRMTATVASSTGDPNSANNQATAQVLAGQAADLGVNWSGEQAQPGLAKATLTLRNDGPDAASGAVANFRLTLPRGVFFSNIVPPAGWGCKRVITLTAFRCTTSRSIPAGSSSAFQFVALGFSSGTSSNAYVLEATISSETTDPDLSDNAQTVSFP
;
A
#
# COMPACT_ATOMS: atom_id res chain seq x y z
N MET A 1 48.81 66.98 0.72
CA MET A 1 49.37 68.35 0.55
C MET A 1 50.73 68.21 -0.12
N LYS A 2 50.87 68.70 -1.36
CA LYS A 2 52.05 69.32 -2.04
C LYS A 2 53.47 69.00 -1.49
N LEU A 3 54.55 68.73 -2.24
CA LEU A 3 54.97 69.07 -3.62
C LEU A 3 56.37 68.40 -3.86
N THR A 4 56.59 67.88 -5.07
CA THR A 4 57.83 67.87 -5.91
C THR A 4 59.24 67.45 -5.43
N PHE A 5 59.78 66.52 -6.24
CA PHE A 5 61.17 66.29 -6.67
C PHE A 5 62.05 67.55 -6.91
N SER A 6 63.37 67.44 -6.66
CA SER A 6 64.41 67.37 -7.72
C SER A 6 65.88 67.45 -7.22
N ARG A 7 66.60 66.32 -7.40
CA ARG A 7 67.92 66.08 -8.05
C ARG A 7 69.13 67.03 -7.88
N LEU A 8 70.30 66.43 -7.56
CA LEU A 8 71.58 66.33 -8.35
C LEU A 8 72.67 65.82 -7.37
N SER A 9 73.33 64.66 -7.48
CA SER A 9 74.21 64.07 -8.51
C SER A 9 75.61 63.81 -7.90
N VAL A 10 75.99 62.53 -7.77
CA VAL A 10 77.07 61.84 -8.51
C VAL A 10 78.47 61.98 -7.89
N ALA A 11 79.02 60.85 -7.42
CA ALA A 11 80.37 60.38 -7.76
C ALA A 11 80.50 58.87 -7.49
N LEU A 12 81.00 58.19 -8.50
CA LEU A 12 81.08 56.76 -8.75
C LEU A 12 82.44 56.21 -8.26
N LEU A 13 82.46 55.04 -7.61
CA LEU A 13 83.63 54.14 -7.60
C LEU A 13 83.15 52.69 -7.73
N LEU A 14 83.73 51.99 -8.70
CA LEU A 14 83.43 50.63 -9.14
C LEU A 14 83.56 49.59 -8.00
N ALA A 15 82.54 48.74 -7.88
CA ALA A 15 82.68 47.35 -7.42
C ALA A 15 82.13 46.46 -8.54
N MET A 16 82.93 45.48 -8.98
CA MET A 16 82.48 44.41 -9.87
C MET A 16 81.43 43.58 -9.12
N GLY A 17 80.16 43.70 -9.52
CA GLY A 17 79.10 42.78 -9.14
C GLY A 17 78.82 41.86 -10.32
N ALA A 18 79.04 40.56 -10.15
CA ALA A 18 78.47 39.56 -11.04
C ALA A 18 76.95 39.77 -11.03
N GLY A 19 76.34 40.00 -12.21
CA GLY A 19 74.89 39.97 -12.33
C GLY A 19 74.42 38.56 -11.99
N SER A 20 73.65 38.42 -10.93
CA SER A 20 72.85 37.21 -10.70
C SER A 20 71.92 37.07 -11.91
N ALA A 21 71.83 35.89 -12.51
CA ALA A 21 70.77 35.65 -13.49
C ALA A 21 69.41 35.81 -12.79
N GLU A 22 68.40 36.25 -13.55
CA GLU A 22 67.06 36.51 -13.05
C GLU A 22 66.14 35.40 -13.58
N ALA A 23 65.08 35.06 -12.84
CA ALA A 23 64.09 34.12 -13.33
C ALA A 23 63.38 34.70 -14.56
N ALA A 24 63.03 33.85 -15.53
CA ALA A 24 62.36 34.31 -16.74
C ALA A 24 60.94 34.84 -16.46
N ASP A 25 60.26 34.28 -15.44
CA ASP A 25 58.92 34.66 -15.00
C ASP A 25 58.70 34.21 -13.53
N LEU A 26 57.46 34.29 -13.02
CA LEU A 26 57.05 33.76 -11.72
C LEU A 26 57.27 32.24 -11.62
N LEU A 27 57.53 31.76 -10.41
CA LEU A 27 57.67 30.33 -10.09
C LEU A 27 56.64 29.93 -9.03
N ILE A 28 56.04 28.76 -9.15
CA ILE A 28 55.54 28.00 -8.01
C ILE A 28 56.77 27.60 -7.20
N SER A 29 56.75 27.95 -5.91
CA SER A 29 57.92 27.91 -5.03
C SER A 29 57.71 27.09 -3.76
N GLU A 30 56.45 26.86 -3.37
CA GLU A 30 56.09 25.91 -2.30
C GLU A 30 54.72 25.28 -2.58
N TYR A 31 54.62 23.97 -2.36
CA TYR A 31 53.41 23.16 -2.42
C TYR A 31 53.21 22.49 -1.06
N ILE A 32 52.02 22.63 -0.48
CA ILE A 32 51.69 22.01 0.80
C ILE A 32 50.45 21.14 0.64
N GLU A 33 50.62 19.85 0.93
CA GLU A 33 49.57 18.86 1.11
C GLU A 33 49.78 18.22 2.48
N ALA A 34 48.75 18.20 3.32
CA ALA A 34 48.88 17.79 4.71
C ALA A 34 47.87 16.70 5.04
N SER A 35 48.31 15.68 5.78
CA SER A 35 47.53 14.47 6.09
C SER A 35 46.25 14.68 6.88
N VAL A 36 46.01 15.90 7.40
CA VAL A 36 44.85 16.22 8.22
C VAL A 36 44.17 17.47 7.70
N GLY A 37 42.87 17.32 7.40
CA GLY A 37 42.00 18.39 6.97
C GLY A 37 42.40 18.96 5.61
N ASN A 38 41.96 20.19 5.32
CA ASN A 38 42.28 20.88 4.07
C ASN A 38 43.42 21.89 4.28
N ASN A 39 44.46 21.52 5.03
CA ASN A 39 45.63 22.38 5.26
C ASN A 39 46.55 22.40 4.03
N LYS A 40 46.04 23.00 2.95
CA LYS A 40 46.62 22.98 1.61
C LYS A 40 46.95 24.39 1.14
N ALA A 41 48.10 24.57 0.50
CA ALA A 41 48.55 25.88 0.00
C ALA A 41 49.51 25.77 -1.19
N LEU A 42 49.57 26.84 -1.98
CA LEU A 42 50.55 27.10 -3.03
C LEU A 42 51.20 28.47 -2.82
N GLU A 43 52.52 28.55 -3.00
CA GLU A 43 53.28 29.80 -2.97
C GLU A 43 53.87 30.13 -4.35
N LEU A 44 53.68 31.37 -4.79
CA LEU A 44 54.33 31.93 -5.97
C LEU A 44 55.52 32.82 -5.56
N TYR A 45 56.61 32.79 -6.31
CA TYR A 45 57.79 33.61 -6.11
C TYR A 45 58.11 34.45 -7.35
N ASN A 46 58.45 35.73 -7.14
CA ASN A 46 58.98 36.60 -8.18
C ASN A 46 60.51 36.69 -8.09
N GLY A 47 61.21 35.97 -8.98
CA GLY A 47 62.67 36.06 -9.14
C GLY A 47 63.15 36.88 -10.34
N THR A 48 62.25 37.64 -10.99
CA THR A 48 62.46 38.21 -12.34
C THR A 48 63.34 39.47 -12.40
N GLY A 49 63.87 39.92 -11.28
CA GLY A 49 64.63 41.18 -11.21
C GLY A 49 63.78 42.45 -11.16
N THR A 50 62.50 42.38 -11.53
CA THR A 50 61.56 43.52 -11.54
C THR A 50 60.20 43.16 -10.90
N PRO A 51 59.38 44.13 -10.47
CA PRO A 51 58.03 43.85 -9.99
C PRO A 51 57.14 43.25 -11.09
N VAL A 52 56.31 42.27 -10.75
CA VAL A 52 55.36 41.59 -11.65
C VAL A 52 53.93 41.82 -11.14
N ASN A 53 53.00 42.19 -12.03
CA ASN A 53 51.58 42.33 -11.66
C ASN A 53 50.87 40.97 -11.79
N LEU A 54 50.29 40.49 -10.69
CA LEU A 54 49.65 39.18 -10.59
C LEU A 54 48.33 39.07 -11.36
N SER A 55 47.65 40.18 -11.69
CA SER A 55 46.39 40.13 -12.49
C SER A 55 46.59 39.59 -13.90
N GLY A 56 47.84 39.54 -14.37
CA GLY A 56 48.23 38.89 -15.62
C GLY A 56 48.25 37.37 -15.56
N TYR A 57 47.95 36.75 -14.41
CA TYR A 57 48.17 35.31 -14.16
C TYR A 57 46.95 34.62 -13.53
N LYS A 58 46.91 33.28 -13.66
CA LYS A 58 45.92 32.38 -13.08
C LYS A 58 46.57 31.04 -12.70
N LEU A 59 46.01 30.40 -11.67
CA LEU A 59 46.35 29.02 -11.30
C LEU A 59 45.22 28.08 -11.76
N GLU A 60 45.59 26.95 -12.33
CA GLU A 60 44.67 25.94 -12.87
C GLU A 60 44.96 24.58 -12.25
N LEU A 61 43.92 23.92 -11.74
CA LEU A 61 43.98 22.58 -11.17
C LEU A 61 43.51 21.55 -12.19
N TYR A 62 44.29 20.52 -12.43
CA TYR A 62 43.93 19.33 -13.20
C TYR A 62 43.95 18.14 -12.24
N ALA A 63 42.75 17.70 -11.85
CA ALA A 63 42.60 16.75 -10.77
C ALA A 63 42.62 15.30 -11.27
N ASN A 64 43.23 14.37 -10.52
CA ASN A 64 43.24 12.93 -10.78
C ASN A 64 43.55 12.58 -12.26
N GLY A 65 44.67 13.08 -12.79
CA GLY A 65 45.11 12.80 -14.15
C GLY A 65 44.25 13.40 -15.28
N ARG A 66 43.38 14.39 -14.98
CA ARG A 66 42.56 15.04 -16.01
C ARG A 66 43.39 15.63 -17.17
N PRO A 67 43.10 15.29 -18.44
CA PRO A 67 43.84 15.79 -19.59
C PRO A 67 43.53 17.26 -19.92
N GLU A 68 44.49 17.96 -20.54
CA GLU A 68 44.34 19.37 -20.91
C GLU A 68 43.11 19.62 -21.81
N ALA A 69 42.80 18.67 -22.70
CA ALA A 69 41.65 18.74 -23.60
C ALA A 69 40.30 18.92 -22.87
N ASN A 70 40.20 18.45 -21.62
CA ASN A 70 38.99 18.54 -20.81
C ASN A 70 38.92 19.83 -19.99
N GLY A 71 39.91 20.73 -20.12
CA GLY A 71 40.08 21.93 -19.33
C GLY A 71 40.39 21.66 -17.85
N PRO A 72 40.73 22.69 -17.07
CA PRO A 72 41.01 22.52 -15.65
C PRO A 72 39.74 22.25 -14.84
N THR A 73 39.87 21.47 -13.77
CA THR A 73 38.83 21.23 -12.77
C THR A 73 38.47 22.51 -12.02
N SER A 74 39.45 23.40 -11.81
CA SER A 74 39.19 24.73 -11.28
C SER A 74 40.23 25.74 -11.74
N THR A 75 39.83 27.01 -11.77
CA THR A 75 40.72 28.13 -12.10
C THR A 75 40.63 29.20 -11.00
N ILE A 76 41.80 29.64 -10.53
CA ILE A 76 41.94 30.71 -9.54
C ILE A 76 42.60 31.91 -10.22
N SER A 77 41.83 32.97 -10.44
CA SER A 77 42.39 34.25 -10.92
C SER A 77 43.20 34.91 -9.81
N LEU A 78 44.37 35.44 -10.15
CA LEU A 78 45.23 36.17 -9.23
C LEU A 78 44.90 37.67 -9.23
N PRO A 79 45.14 38.40 -8.12
CA PRO A 79 44.63 39.77 -7.96
C PRO A 79 45.49 40.82 -8.65
N ASP A 80 44.95 42.03 -8.83
CA ASP A 80 45.70 43.21 -9.29
C ASP A 80 46.63 43.75 -8.20
N ILE A 81 47.77 43.07 -8.01
CA ILE A 81 48.81 43.39 -7.03
C ILE A 81 50.18 43.30 -7.72
N GLU A 82 51.03 44.30 -7.52
CA GLU A 82 52.44 44.23 -7.88
C GLU A 82 53.23 43.43 -6.83
N LEU A 83 53.71 42.26 -7.23
CA LEU A 83 54.62 41.44 -6.45
C LEU A 83 56.07 41.92 -6.71
N PRO A 84 56.79 42.51 -5.74
CA PRO A 84 58.16 42.97 -5.95
C PRO A 84 59.12 41.80 -6.22
N ASN A 85 60.23 42.08 -6.89
CA ASN A 85 61.32 41.10 -7.03
C ASN A 85 61.79 40.61 -5.64
N GLY A 86 61.96 39.30 -5.52
CA GLY A 86 62.23 38.60 -4.26
C GLY A 86 61.00 38.39 -3.37
N GLY A 87 59.81 38.84 -3.78
CA GLY A 87 58.56 38.66 -3.02
C GLY A 87 57.87 37.33 -3.33
N THR A 88 57.05 36.86 -2.39
CA THR A 88 56.15 35.70 -2.58
C THR A 88 54.68 36.05 -2.39
N TYR A 89 53.80 35.23 -2.97
CA TYR A 89 52.35 35.33 -2.85
C TYR A 89 51.72 33.95 -2.63
N VAL A 90 51.00 33.78 -1.52
CA VAL A 90 50.49 32.48 -1.07
C VAL A 90 48.97 32.42 -1.20
N VAL A 91 48.50 31.34 -1.84
CA VAL A 91 47.09 30.98 -1.97
C VAL A 91 46.81 29.74 -1.12
N CYS A 92 45.90 29.86 -0.16
CA CYS A 92 45.55 28.77 0.76
C CYS A 92 44.12 28.29 0.56
N ASN A 93 43.83 27.04 0.94
CA ASN A 93 42.45 26.59 1.05
C ASN A 93 41.66 27.43 2.08
N THR A 94 40.39 27.71 1.82
CA THR A 94 39.52 28.47 2.75
C THR A 94 39.41 27.82 4.14
N SER A 95 39.56 26.49 4.22
CA SER A 95 39.51 25.70 5.45
C SER A 95 40.88 25.47 6.09
N ALA A 96 41.98 25.96 5.49
CA ALA A 96 43.33 25.85 6.04
C ALA A 96 43.63 26.87 7.14
N ILE A 97 42.78 27.91 7.28
CA ILE A 97 42.95 28.99 8.25
C ILE A 97 41.83 28.98 9.33
N PRO A 98 42.12 29.39 10.58
CA PRO A 98 41.09 29.53 11.62
C PRO A 98 39.97 30.50 11.21
N PRO A 99 38.69 30.24 11.55
CA PRO A 99 38.21 29.32 12.60
C PRO A 99 37.83 27.91 12.12
N ALA A 100 38.23 27.47 10.93
CA ALA A 100 37.90 26.12 10.44
C ALA A 100 38.48 25.03 11.37
N THR A 101 37.74 23.93 11.52
CA THR A 101 38.13 22.80 12.38
C THR A 101 39.37 22.13 11.78
N ASN A 102 40.40 21.89 12.61
CA ASN A 102 41.72 21.38 12.20
C ASN A 102 42.52 22.31 11.25
N ALA A 103 42.23 23.62 11.20
CA ALA A 103 43.05 24.59 10.47
C ALA A 103 44.38 24.88 11.18
N GLU A 104 45.48 24.81 10.44
CA GLU A 104 46.85 24.87 10.98
C GLU A 104 47.73 25.91 10.31
N ILE A 105 47.38 26.36 9.10
CA ILE A 105 48.14 27.41 8.42
C ILE A 105 47.81 28.76 9.09
N PRO A 106 48.82 29.52 9.57
CA PRO A 106 48.57 30.84 10.15
C PRO A 106 47.89 31.76 9.15
N ALA A 107 46.79 32.41 9.53
CA ALA A 107 46.05 33.32 8.64
C ALA A 107 46.91 34.47 8.08
N THR A 108 47.99 34.85 8.77
CA THR A 108 48.95 35.87 8.31
C THR A 108 49.83 35.40 7.16
N SER A 109 49.92 34.10 6.90
CA SER A 109 50.74 33.52 5.85
C SER A 109 50.01 33.38 4.51
N CYS A 110 48.68 33.59 4.48
CA CYS A 110 47.85 33.45 3.29
C CYS A 110 47.41 34.83 2.78
N GLN A 111 47.78 35.19 1.54
CA GLN A 111 47.36 36.45 0.92
C GLN A 111 46.08 36.30 0.09
N GLN A 112 45.74 35.09 -0.36
CA GLN A 112 44.47 34.74 -1.00
C GLN A 112 43.92 33.43 -0.42
N LEU A 113 42.59 33.36 -0.30
CA LEU A 113 41.88 32.15 0.09
C LEU A 113 41.06 31.65 -1.10
N SER A 114 41.09 30.35 -1.35
CA SER A 114 40.28 29.72 -2.38
C SER A 114 39.86 28.32 -1.95
N GLY A 115 38.56 28.02 -2.00
CA GLY A 115 38.05 26.67 -1.74
C GLY A 115 38.53 25.64 -2.76
N SER A 116 39.07 26.10 -3.89
CA SER A 116 39.56 25.27 -5.01
C SER A 116 40.99 24.74 -4.81
N ILE A 117 41.69 25.13 -3.74
CA ILE A 117 42.99 24.53 -3.39
C ILE A 117 42.71 23.16 -2.74
N THR A 118 42.41 22.13 -3.54
CA THR A 118 41.90 20.83 -3.06
C THR A 118 42.83 19.65 -3.29
N HIS A 119 44.03 19.88 -3.83
CA HIS A 119 44.98 18.84 -4.25
C HIS A 119 45.30 17.78 -3.19
N ASN A 120 45.32 16.50 -3.56
CA ASN A 120 45.51 15.34 -2.66
C ASN A 120 46.73 14.48 -3.02
N GLY A 121 47.70 15.05 -3.73
CA GLY A 121 48.99 14.42 -4.03
C GLY A 121 49.12 13.95 -5.48
N ASP A 122 48.04 13.54 -6.13
CA ASP A 122 47.92 13.08 -7.53
C ASP A 122 47.36 14.16 -8.50
N ASP A 123 47.26 15.39 -8.01
CA ASP A 123 46.71 16.55 -8.71
C ASP A 123 47.79 17.49 -9.28
N ALA A 124 47.66 17.88 -10.54
CA ALA A 124 48.59 18.79 -11.22
C ALA A 124 48.12 20.25 -11.15
N TRP A 125 49.05 21.17 -10.90
CA TRP A 125 48.84 22.61 -10.91
C TRP A 125 49.60 23.29 -12.04
N VAL A 126 48.93 24.18 -12.75
CA VAL A 126 49.55 24.98 -13.82
C VAL A 126 49.39 26.46 -13.51
N LEU A 127 50.50 27.19 -13.49
CA LEU A 127 50.53 28.64 -13.50
C LEU A 127 50.54 29.13 -14.94
N ARG A 128 49.52 29.91 -15.32
CA ARG A 128 49.42 30.49 -16.67
C ARG A 128 49.29 31.99 -16.62
N ARG A 129 49.69 32.65 -17.71
CA ARG A 129 49.24 34.00 -18.01
C ARG A 129 47.78 34.00 -18.47
N THR A 130 47.13 35.15 -18.41
CA THR A 130 45.73 35.32 -18.87
C THR A 130 45.56 35.12 -20.39
N ASP A 131 46.65 35.15 -21.16
CA ASP A 131 46.69 34.76 -22.58
C ASP A 131 46.90 33.25 -22.81
N ASN A 132 46.84 32.44 -21.74
CA ASN A 132 47.02 30.99 -21.68
C ASN A 132 48.47 30.47 -21.85
N THR A 133 49.46 31.35 -21.92
CA THR A 133 50.88 30.94 -21.92
C THR A 133 51.22 30.24 -20.59
N VAL A 134 51.78 29.02 -20.66
CA VAL A 134 52.28 28.30 -19.47
C VAL A 134 53.51 29.00 -18.93
N VAL A 135 53.52 29.22 -17.63
CA VAL A 135 54.61 29.87 -16.90
C VAL A 135 55.38 28.84 -16.09
N ASP A 136 54.65 27.94 -15.43
CA ASP A 136 55.20 26.91 -14.57
C ASP A 136 54.16 25.81 -14.32
N SER A 137 54.60 24.59 -14.05
CA SER A 137 53.76 23.43 -13.73
C SER A 137 54.30 22.71 -12.49
N PHE A 138 53.39 22.07 -11.76
CA PHE A 138 53.70 21.18 -10.65
C PHE A 138 52.80 19.96 -10.77
N GLY A 139 53.36 18.81 -11.14
CA GLY A 139 52.59 17.63 -11.56
C GLY A 139 52.47 17.52 -13.07
N GLN A 140 51.92 16.40 -13.52
CA GLN A 140 51.77 16.06 -14.94
C GLN A 140 50.29 16.02 -15.33
N VAL A 141 49.86 16.96 -16.18
CA VAL A 141 48.51 17.04 -16.72
C VAL A 141 48.24 15.85 -17.64
N GLY A 142 47.09 15.20 -17.48
CA GLY A 142 46.72 14.02 -18.27
C GLY A 142 47.25 12.68 -17.76
N VAL A 143 48.02 12.67 -16.65
CA VAL A 143 48.56 11.43 -16.06
C VAL A 143 48.18 11.35 -14.59
N ASP A 144 47.54 10.25 -14.21
CA ASP A 144 47.28 9.91 -12.81
C ASP A 144 48.45 9.06 -12.26
N PRO A 145 49.24 9.56 -11.29
CA PRO A 145 50.31 8.79 -10.65
C PRO A 145 49.81 7.74 -9.63
N GLY A 146 48.49 7.57 -9.49
CA GLY A 146 47.83 6.63 -8.59
C GLY A 146 47.55 7.24 -7.21
N THR A 147 48.59 7.49 -6.41
CA THR A 147 48.43 8.16 -5.10
C THR A 147 49.09 9.53 -5.05
N GLY A 148 50.18 9.71 -5.81
CA GLY A 148 50.93 10.96 -5.90
C GLY A 148 52.31 10.73 -6.48
N TRP A 149 52.96 11.80 -6.93
CA TRP A 149 54.28 11.75 -7.54
C TRP A 149 55.42 11.64 -6.52
N GLY A 150 56.55 11.10 -6.98
CA GLY A 150 57.76 10.96 -6.19
C GLY A 150 57.64 9.91 -5.07
N THR A 151 58.74 9.71 -4.34
CA THR A 151 58.78 8.78 -3.20
C THR A 151 59.63 9.37 -2.06
N GLY A 152 59.44 8.85 -0.85
CA GLY A 152 60.24 9.25 0.31
C GLY A 152 60.05 10.73 0.66
N GLY A 153 61.16 11.45 0.85
CA GLY A 153 61.13 12.85 1.30
C GLY A 153 60.47 13.80 0.31
N THR A 154 60.50 13.51 -0.99
CA THR A 154 59.93 14.34 -2.06
C THR A 154 58.64 13.78 -2.63
N SER A 155 57.90 12.96 -1.87
CA SER A 155 56.54 12.59 -2.26
C SER A 155 55.62 13.81 -2.24
N THR A 156 54.59 13.84 -3.07
CA THR A 156 53.53 14.86 -3.04
C THR A 156 52.39 14.51 -2.07
N VAL A 157 52.35 13.29 -1.55
CA VAL A 157 51.34 12.83 -0.58
C VAL A 157 51.82 13.09 0.84
N ASP A 158 51.02 13.80 1.62
CA ASP A 158 51.24 14.17 3.02
C ASP A 158 52.59 14.87 3.23
N ARG A 159 52.91 15.85 2.37
CA ARG A 159 54.21 16.53 2.34
C ARG A 159 54.14 18.02 2.00
N THR A 160 55.14 18.73 2.51
CA THR A 160 55.52 20.06 2.05
C THR A 160 56.71 19.96 1.10
N LEU A 161 56.60 20.53 -0.09
CA LEU A 161 57.67 20.59 -1.09
C LEU A 161 58.03 22.05 -1.36
N ARG A 162 59.32 22.39 -1.31
CA ARG A 162 59.82 23.72 -1.68
C ARG A 162 60.74 23.64 -2.86
N ARG A 163 60.63 24.58 -3.77
CA ARG A 163 61.49 24.59 -4.94
C ARG A 163 62.93 24.84 -4.52
N LYS A 164 63.87 24.14 -5.14
CA LYS A 164 65.30 24.31 -4.88
C LYS A 164 65.72 25.71 -5.31
N SER A 165 66.56 26.36 -4.51
CA SER A 165 67.08 27.70 -4.82
C SER A 165 67.93 27.77 -6.08
N SER A 166 68.36 26.64 -6.66
CA SER A 166 69.06 26.60 -7.94
C SER A 166 68.11 26.68 -9.16
N VAL A 167 66.80 26.51 -8.96
CA VAL A 167 65.81 26.51 -10.05
C VAL A 167 65.34 27.95 -10.28
N CYS A 168 65.51 28.41 -11.52
CA CYS A 168 65.25 29.81 -11.91
C CYS A 168 64.34 29.91 -13.14
N SER A 169 63.76 28.81 -13.58
CA SER A 169 62.79 28.78 -14.68
C SER A 169 61.69 27.82 -14.30
N GLY A 170 60.45 28.21 -14.59
CA GLY A 170 59.30 27.35 -14.39
C GLY A 170 59.30 26.22 -15.41
N ASP A 171 58.62 25.14 -15.06
CA ASP A 171 58.34 24.07 -16.01
C ASP A 171 57.21 24.49 -16.93
N THR A 172 57.56 24.77 -18.19
CA THR A 172 56.58 25.24 -19.19
C THR A 172 55.90 24.11 -19.94
N SER A 173 56.33 22.86 -19.71
CA SER A 173 55.73 21.67 -20.27
C SER A 173 54.83 21.07 -19.20
N ILE A 174 53.57 20.81 -19.55
CA ILE A 174 52.57 20.35 -18.56
C ILE A 174 52.34 18.85 -18.63
N SER A 175 52.88 18.18 -19.63
CA SER A 175 52.55 16.80 -19.99
C SER A 175 53.74 15.85 -19.93
N ASP A 176 54.95 16.34 -19.68
CA ASP A 176 56.15 15.54 -19.51
C ASP A 176 56.24 14.93 -18.10
N ALA A 177 57.11 13.93 -17.97
CA ALA A 177 57.21 13.13 -16.75
C ALA A 177 57.62 13.99 -15.55
N PHE A 178 56.75 14.05 -14.54
CA PHE A 178 57.02 14.81 -13.32
C PHE A 178 57.69 13.95 -12.24
N ASP A 179 58.98 14.22 -11.98
CA ASP A 179 59.70 13.72 -10.81
C ASP A 179 60.03 14.87 -9.85
N PRO A 180 59.34 15.00 -8.71
CA PRO A 180 59.58 16.07 -7.74
C PRO A 180 61.02 16.14 -7.24
N ALA A 181 61.75 15.01 -7.19
CA ALA A 181 63.11 14.97 -6.65
C ALA A 181 64.11 15.80 -7.48
N THR A 182 63.78 16.13 -8.72
CA THR A 182 64.62 16.91 -9.63
C THR A 182 64.73 18.37 -9.17
N GLU A 183 63.59 19.01 -8.90
CA GLU A 183 63.50 20.46 -8.68
C GLU A 183 63.06 20.86 -7.27
N TRP A 184 62.61 19.92 -6.45
CA TRP A 184 62.01 20.20 -5.15
C TRP A 184 62.80 19.57 -4.00
N ASP A 185 62.94 20.32 -2.92
CA ASP A 185 63.38 19.85 -1.62
C ASP A 185 62.14 19.48 -0.79
N GLY A 186 62.15 18.27 -0.24
CA GLY A 186 61.03 17.74 0.51
C GLY A 186 61.18 17.88 2.02
N PHE A 187 60.07 18.22 2.68
CA PHE A 187 59.97 18.41 4.12
C PHE A 187 58.94 17.46 4.72
N ASP A 188 58.95 17.30 6.04
CA ASP A 188 57.96 16.49 6.72
C ASP A 188 56.55 17.06 6.58
N ASP A 189 55.55 16.17 6.66
CA ASP A 189 54.14 16.52 6.72
C ASP A 189 53.88 17.68 7.69
N ARG A 190 52.91 18.55 7.34
CA ARG A 190 52.51 19.71 8.15
C ARG A 190 53.65 20.68 8.46
N THR A 191 54.66 20.77 7.59
CA THR A 191 55.72 21.77 7.70
C THR A 191 55.30 23.08 7.03
N TYR A 192 54.87 24.05 7.83
CA TYR A 192 54.47 25.39 7.34
C TYR A 192 55.60 26.44 7.49
N ALA A 193 56.69 26.09 8.17
CA ALA A 193 57.79 26.99 8.46
C ALA A 193 58.65 27.24 7.21
N GLY A 194 58.37 28.31 6.48
CA GLY A 194 59.00 28.68 5.20
C GLY A 194 58.03 29.37 4.24
N LEU A 195 56.73 29.13 4.42
CA LEU A 195 55.66 29.78 3.68
C LEU A 195 55.74 31.30 3.86
N GLY A 196 55.69 32.04 2.76
CA GLY A 196 55.95 33.48 2.70
C GLY A 196 57.41 33.84 2.40
N THR A 197 58.30 32.88 2.11
CA THR A 197 59.72 33.12 1.84
C THR A 197 60.32 32.15 0.82
N HIS A 198 60.98 32.69 -0.20
CA HIS A 198 61.78 31.90 -1.14
C HIS A 198 63.00 32.69 -1.64
N SER A 199 64.05 32.01 -2.09
CA SER A 199 65.24 32.63 -2.68
C SER A 199 65.80 31.78 -3.81
N ALA A 200 66.07 32.39 -4.97
CA ALA A 200 66.76 31.77 -6.09
C ALA A 200 68.23 32.27 -6.21
N THR A 201 69.16 31.38 -6.56
CA THR A 201 70.61 31.61 -6.70
C THR A 201 71.05 31.28 -8.13
N CYS A 202 70.64 32.10 -9.09
CA CYS A 202 70.84 31.82 -10.51
C CYS A 202 72.27 32.16 -10.98
N ALA A 203 73.28 31.41 -10.51
CA ALA A 203 74.68 31.59 -10.91
C ALA A 203 75.12 30.52 -11.94
N GLY A 204 75.05 30.87 -13.23
CA GLY A 204 75.97 30.41 -14.29
C GLY A 204 76.24 28.91 -14.45
N GLY A 205 75.20 28.06 -14.47
CA GLY A 205 75.34 26.66 -14.90
C GLY A 205 75.64 26.53 -16.41
N PRO A 206 76.13 25.37 -16.89
CA PRO A 206 76.25 25.11 -18.31
C PRO A 206 74.88 25.23 -19.00
N ILE A 207 74.83 25.84 -20.19
CA ILE A 207 73.61 25.82 -21.03
C ILE A 207 73.34 24.37 -21.38
N LEU A 208 72.20 23.84 -20.92
CA LEU A 208 71.74 22.49 -21.23
C LEU A 208 70.86 22.55 -22.47
N ILE A 209 70.97 21.56 -23.35
CA ILE A 209 70.01 21.31 -24.44
C ILE A 209 69.14 20.10 -24.10
N SER A 210 67.83 20.22 -24.32
CA SER A 210 66.84 19.15 -24.15
C SER A 210 65.82 19.19 -25.29
N ILE A 211 65.06 18.12 -25.45
CA ILE A 211 63.93 18.02 -26.39
C ILE A 211 62.72 17.53 -25.61
N ASN A 212 61.52 18.04 -25.92
CA ASN A 212 60.30 17.59 -25.27
C ASN A 212 59.79 16.26 -25.86
N ASP A 213 58.97 15.57 -25.08
CA ASP A 213 58.13 14.47 -25.54
C ASP A 213 56.84 15.01 -26.17
N VAL A 214 56.24 14.24 -27.09
CA VAL A 214 54.98 14.58 -27.76
C VAL A 214 54.08 13.34 -27.74
N ALA A 215 52.85 13.47 -27.26
CA ALA A 215 51.83 12.42 -27.34
C ALA A 215 50.56 12.98 -27.99
N LEU A 216 50.15 12.41 -29.12
CA LEU A 216 48.93 12.79 -29.84
C LEU A 216 48.30 11.53 -30.45
N ALA A 217 47.00 11.58 -30.73
CA ALA A 217 46.33 10.56 -31.54
C ALA A 217 46.81 10.60 -33.00
N GLU A 218 46.88 9.45 -33.65
CA GLU A 218 47.25 9.39 -35.07
C GLU A 218 46.15 9.90 -35.99
N GLY A 219 44.89 9.68 -35.59
CA GLY A 219 43.69 10.01 -36.35
C GLY A 219 43.35 8.95 -37.40
N ASN A 220 42.05 8.77 -37.65
CA ASN A 220 41.55 7.62 -38.42
C ASN A 220 41.87 7.61 -39.95
N ALA A 221 42.62 8.61 -40.44
CA ALA A 221 43.08 8.73 -41.82
C ALA A 221 44.07 9.89 -42.01
N GLY A 222 44.95 9.76 -43.00
CA GLY A 222 45.80 10.87 -43.45
C GLY A 222 47.06 10.98 -42.61
N THR A 223 47.38 12.17 -42.10
CA THR A 223 48.58 12.37 -41.29
C THR A 223 48.38 13.39 -40.19
N THR A 224 48.89 13.11 -39.00
CA THR A 224 48.96 14.03 -37.87
C THR A 224 50.36 14.61 -37.70
N ILE A 225 50.46 15.88 -37.30
CA ILE A 225 51.75 16.59 -37.21
C ILE A 225 52.18 16.68 -35.74
N PHE A 226 53.23 15.93 -35.41
CA PHE A 226 53.86 15.98 -34.10
C PHE A 226 54.92 17.08 -34.13
N THR A 227 54.75 18.11 -33.30
CA THR A 227 55.70 19.23 -33.21
C THR A 227 56.63 19.06 -32.02
N PHE A 228 57.90 18.81 -32.30
CA PHE A 228 58.95 18.72 -31.29
C PHE A 228 59.68 20.06 -31.19
N THR A 229 60.06 20.41 -29.97
CA THR A 229 60.79 21.63 -29.60
C THR A 229 62.04 21.25 -28.83
N VAL A 230 63.17 21.64 -29.38
CA VAL A 230 64.47 21.57 -28.73
C VAL A 230 64.67 22.87 -27.94
N GLY A 231 64.87 22.75 -26.63
CA GLY A 231 65.02 23.87 -25.70
C GLY A 231 66.42 23.99 -25.11
N LEU A 232 66.77 25.20 -24.68
CA LEU A 232 67.98 25.49 -23.90
C LEU A 232 67.62 26.02 -22.51
N SER A 233 68.37 25.61 -21.49
CA SER A 233 68.19 26.10 -20.10
C SER A 233 68.49 27.59 -19.91
N ALA A 234 69.08 28.25 -20.92
CA ALA A 234 69.26 29.69 -21.03
C ALA A 234 69.45 30.07 -22.50
N PRO A 235 69.21 31.34 -22.89
CA PRO A 235 69.46 31.80 -24.26
C PRO A 235 70.88 31.47 -24.73
N ALA A 236 71.01 31.00 -25.97
CA ALA A 236 72.29 30.59 -26.53
C ALA A 236 73.32 31.73 -26.47
N GLY A 237 74.54 31.40 -26.07
CA GLY A 237 75.66 32.34 -26.01
C GLY A 237 76.14 32.82 -27.39
N ALA A 238 77.14 33.69 -27.39
CA ALA A 238 77.76 34.16 -28.63
C ALA A 238 78.34 32.97 -29.45
N GLY A 239 77.76 32.71 -30.63
CA GLY A 239 78.07 31.55 -31.47
C GLY A 239 76.89 30.59 -31.70
N GLY A 240 75.82 30.70 -30.90
CA GLY A 240 74.66 29.82 -30.97
C GLY A 240 74.93 28.41 -30.43
N VAL A 241 73.90 27.56 -30.46
CA VAL A 241 74.01 26.11 -30.19
C VAL A 241 73.62 25.37 -31.45
N THR A 242 74.46 24.44 -31.93
CA THR A 242 74.19 23.64 -33.12
C THR A 242 74.03 22.17 -32.78
N PHE A 243 73.17 21.46 -33.49
CA PHE A 243 72.89 20.03 -33.30
C PHE A 243 72.25 19.40 -34.54
N ASP A 244 72.23 18.07 -34.58
CA ASP A 244 71.52 17.26 -35.58
C ASP A 244 70.33 16.56 -34.93
N ILE A 245 69.29 16.28 -35.73
CA ILE A 245 68.09 15.53 -35.33
C ILE A 245 67.96 14.28 -36.20
N ALA A 246 67.61 13.15 -35.60
CA ALA A 246 67.15 11.96 -36.33
C ALA A 246 66.08 11.20 -35.53
N THR A 247 65.00 10.81 -36.21
CA THR A 247 64.01 9.87 -35.65
C THR A 247 64.57 8.45 -35.61
N ALA A 248 64.16 7.63 -34.64
CA ALA A 248 64.45 6.22 -34.55
C ALA A 248 63.20 5.42 -34.15
N ASP A 249 63.02 4.25 -34.76
CA ASP A 249 61.88 3.37 -34.47
C ASP A 249 61.90 2.95 -32.99
N GLY A 250 60.70 2.73 -32.44
CA GLY A 250 60.50 2.14 -31.11
C GLY A 250 59.58 0.94 -31.21
N THR A 251 58.35 1.06 -30.71
CA THR A 251 57.26 0.15 -31.11
C THR A 251 56.63 0.61 -32.42
N ALA A 252 56.56 1.93 -32.64
CA ALA A 252 56.21 2.52 -33.94
C ALA A 252 57.38 2.43 -34.93
N THR A 253 57.08 2.15 -36.19
CA THR A 253 57.99 1.91 -37.31
C THR A 253 57.86 2.98 -38.39
N ALA A 254 59.00 3.53 -38.83
CA ALA A 254 59.02 4.48 -39.93
C ALA A 254 58.54 3.85 -41.25
N GLY A 255 57.59 4.53 -41.91
CA GLY A 255 57.00 4.15 -43.19
C GLY A 255 55.60 3.55 -43.08
N SER A 256 55.26 2.92 -41.95
CA SER A 256 53.88 2.57 -41.58
C SER A 256 53.29 3.65 -40.69
N ASP A 257 53.90 3.93 -39.54
CA ASP A 257 53.24 4.65 -38.44
C ASP A 257 53.68 6.12 -38.42
N TYR A 258 54.89 6.41 -38.89
CA TYR A 258 55.37 7.78 -39.08
C TYR A 258 56.36 7.91 -40.24
N ILE A 259 56.63 9.14 -40.68
CA ILE A 259 57.63 9.44 -41.71
C ILE A 259 58.95 9.79 -41.02
N ALA A 260 59.99 8.98 -41.27
CA ALA A 260 61.33 9.23 -40.74
C ALA A 260 61.84 10.64 -41.10
N SER A 261 62.41 11.33 -40.11
CA SER A 261 62.96 12.68 -40.26
C SER A 261 64.43 12.71 -39.84
N SER A 262 65.26 13.41 -40.62
CA SER A 262 66.66 13.66 -40.28
C SER A 262 67.07 15.06 -40.75
N LEU A 263 67.53 15.88 -39.80
CA LEU A 263 67.89 17.27 -40.03
C LEU A 263 69.31 17.50 -39.49
N THR A 264 70.23 17.92 -40.35
CA THR A 264 71.63 18.18 -39.94
C THR A 264 71.92 19.68 -39.82
N GLY A 265 72.71 20.09 -38.83
CA GLY A 265 73.21 21.45 -38.66
C GLY A 265 72.15 22.44 -38.20
N GLN A 266 71.14 21.99 -37.44
CA GLN A 266 70.15 22.90 -36.86
C GLN A 266 70.81 23.80 -35.82
N THR A 267 70.31 25.02 -35.69
CA THR A 267 70.94 26.07 -34.87
C THR A 267 69.91 26.81 -34.05
N ILE A 268 70.13 26.92 -32.73
CA ILE A 268 69.48 27.93 -31.88
C ILE A 268 70.42 29.14 -31.85
N PRO A 269 70.05 30.27 -32.50
CA PRO A 269 70.95 31.41 -32.64
C PRO A 269 71.15 32.13 -31.29
N ALA A 270 72.26 32.88 -31.20
CA ALA A 270 72.58 33.64 -30.00
C ALA A 270 71.39 34.53 -29.53
N GLY A 271 71.06 34.46 -28.25
CA GLY A 271 69.92 35.17 -27.66
C GLY A 271 68.55 34.50 -27.86
N SER A 272 68.47 33.36 -28.56
CA SER A 272 67.29 32.49 -28.61
C SER A 272 67.47 31.26 -27.74
N SER A 273 66.38 30.61 -27.35
CA SER A 273 66.39 29.44 -26.46
C SER A 273 65.74 28.20 -27.06
N THR A 274 65.08 28.27 -28.22
CA THR A 274 64.32 27.14 -28.77
C THR A 274 64.50 26.97 -30.28
N TYR A 275 64.27 25.75 -30.75
CA TYR A 275 64.14 25.37 -32.15
C TYR A 275 63.06 24.30 -32.28
N SER A 276 62.03 24.54 -33.10
CA SER A 276 60.94 23.57 -33.31
C SER A 276 60.98 22.98 -34.72
N PHE A 277 60.62 21.71 -34.82
CA PHE A 277 60.47 20.96 -36.07
C PHE A 277 59.32 19.96 -35.95
N THR A 278 58.93 19.36 -37.06
CA THR A 278 57.79 18.45 -37.10
C THR A 278 58.18 17.05 -37.54
N VAL A 279 57.52 16.05 -36.98
CA VAL A 279 57.46 14.67 -37.48
C VAL A 279 56.03 14.40 -37.94
N THR A 280 55.87 13.80 -39.11
CA THR A 280 54.56 13.45 -39.65
C THR A 280 54.23 12.02 -39.24
N VAL A 281 53.15 11.82 -38.49
CA VAL A 281 52.58 10.53 -38.11
C VAL A 281 51.48 10.18 -39.10
N ASN A 282 51.42 8.94 -39.57
CA ASN A 282 50.39 8.48 -40.49
C ASN A 282 49.19 8.03 -39.66
N GLY A 283 48.00 8.47 -40.03
CA GLY A 283 46.77 8.06 -39.37
C GLY A 283 46.14 6.87 -40.10
N GLU A 284 45.75 5.84 -39.37
CA GLU A 284 45.18 4.62 -39.92
C GLU A 284 43.88 4.18 -39.21
N THR A 285 43.44 2.93 -39.31
CA THR A 285 42.16 2.47 -38.67
C THR A 285 42.30 1.15 -37.90
N ALA A 286 43.54 0.66 -37.73
CA ALA A 286 43.81 -0.60 -37.09
C ALA A 286 43.73 -0.44 -35.57
N VAL A 287 43.07 -1.40 -34.93
CA VAL A 287 43.03 -1.45 -33.47
C VAL A 287 44.35 -2.00 -32.97
N GLU A 288 45.20 -1.12 -32.46
CA GLU A 288 46.48 -1.48 -31.86
C GLU A 288 46.73 -0.77 -30.51
N GLY A 289 47.82 -1.12 -29.84
CA GLY A 289 48.20 -0.45 -28.60
C GLY A 289 48.85 0.90 -28.89
N ASN A 290 48.94 1.79 -27.90
CA ASN A 290 49.75 3.00 -28.05
C ASN A 290 51.19 2.63 -28.42
N GLU A 291 51.75 3.35 -29.37
CA GLU A 291 53.08 3.08 -29.90
C GLU A 291 54.03 4.27 -29.71
N GLY A 292 55.33 4.01 -29.64
CA GLY A 292 56.34 5.06 -29.44
C GLY A 292 57.44 5.02 -30.49
N PHE A 293 57.88 6.19 -30.95
CA PHE A 293 59.14 6.40 -31.67
C PHE A 293 60.00 7.45 -30.95
N LEU A 294 61.31 7.43 -31.16
CA LEU A 294 62.24 8.38 -30.53
C LEU A 294 62.70 9.45 -31.52
N VAL A 295 63.00 10.64 -31.01
CA VAL A 295 63.68 11.71 -31.73
C VAL A 295 64.97 12.08 -31.03
N ASN A 296 66.10 11.68 -31.63
CA ASN A 296 67.42 11.84 -31.04
C ASN A 296 68.10 13.12 -31.51
N ILE A 297 68.64 13.88 -30.56
CA ILE A 297 69.57 14.98 -30.78
C ILE A 297 71.00 14.44 -30.70
N SER A 298 71.84 14.79 -31.68
CA SER A 298 73.26 14.44 -31.70
C SER A 298 74.13 15.60 -32.18
N ASN A 299 75.46 15.42 -32.14
CA ASN A 299 76.44 16.42 -32.60
C ASN A 299 76.26 17.82 -31.98
N VAL A 300 75.85 17.89 -30.71
CA VAL A 300 75.62 19.14 -29.98
C VAL A 300 76.94 19.90 -29.79
N VAL A 301 76.97 21.17 -30.20
CA VAL A 301 78.08 22.10 -29.99
C VAL A 301 77.53 23.41 -29.43
N GLY A 302 78.14 23.93 -28.36
CA GLY A 302 77.73 25.19 -27.71
C GLY A 302 76.80 25.02 -26.50
N ALA A 303 76.33 23.80 -26.22
CA ALA A 303 75.59 23.41 -25.03
C ALA A 303 76.07 22.04 -24.51
N THR A 304 75.73 21.72 -23.27
CA THR A 304 75.86 20.36 -22.72
C THR A 304 74.53 19.64 -22.90
N VAL A 305 74.55 18.37 -23.28
CA VAL A 305 73.31 17.59 -23.43
C VAL A 305 72.70 17.37 -22.04
N GLY A 306 71.51 17.91 -21.82
CA GLY A 306 70.66 17.59 -20.67
C GLY A 306 69.82 16.37 -20.98
N ASP A 307 69.03 16.47 -22.06
CA ASP A 307 68.27 15.36 -22.62
C ASP A 307 68.51 15.27 -24.13
N ALA A 308 68.83 14.07 -24.61
CA ALA A 308 69.17 13.81 -26.00
C ALA A 308 68.01 13.20 -26.79
N SER A 309 66.91 12.81 -26.16
CA SER A 309 65.92 11.94 -26.79
C SER A 309 64.50 12.31 -26.40
N GLY A 310 63.72 12.83 -27.35
CA GLY A 310 62.29 13.05 -27.16
C GLY A 310 61.49 11.82 -27.58
N LEU A 311 60.52 11.40 -26.78
CA LEU A 311 59.57 10.33 -27.08
C LEU A 311 58.34 10.89 -27.83
N GLY A 312 58.10 10.38 -29.04
CA GLY A 312 56.84 10.55 -29.75
C GLY A 312 55.91 9.37 -29.45
N THR A 313 54.83 9.58 -28.70
CA THR A 313 53.80 8.57 -28.42
C THR A 313 52.61 8.76 -29.35
N ILE A 314 52.38 7.78 -30.21
CA ILE A 314 51.19 7.65 -31.04
C ILE A 314 50.11 7.00 -30.18
N LEU A 315 49.07 7.77 -29.84
CA LEU A 315 47.94 7.27 -29.07
C LEU A 315 46.94 6.60 -30.02
N ASN A 316 46.58 5.34 -29.75
CA ASN A 316 45.55 4.64 -30.52
C ASN A 316 44.19 5.28 -30.23
N ASP A 317 43.54 5.82 -31.26
CA ASP A 317 42.17 6.32 -31.22
C ASP A 317 41.15 5.42 -31.96
N ASP A 318 41.59 4.25 -32.42
CA ASP A 318 40.76 3.23 -33.06
C ASP A 318 40.21 2.21 -32.08
N ALA A 319 38.95 1.82 -32.30
CA ALA A 319 38.23 0.86 -31.48
C ALA A 319 37.69 -0.28 -32.33
N ALA A 320 37.56 -1.46 -31.72
CA ALA A 320 36.99 -2.62 -32.41
C ALA A 320 35.53 -2.34 -32.77
N ALA A 321 35.15 -2.71 -34.00
CA ALA A 321 33.75 -2.67 -34.40
C ALA A 321 32.96 -3.74 -33.63
N ALA A 322 31.90 -3.32 -32.95
CA ALA A 322 30.98 -4.21 -32.22
C ALA A 322 29.53 -3.85 -32.57
N ALA A 323 28.70 -4.87 -32.79
CA ALA A 323 27.27 -4.66 -32.97
C ALA A 323 26.62 -4.31 -31.62
N ILE A 324 25.47 -3.63 -31.65
CA ILE A 324 24.81 -3.19 -30.41
C ILE A 324 24.38 -4.38 -29.54
N HIS A 325 23.89 -5.48 -30.13
CA HIS A 325 23.58 -6.71 -29.40
C HIS A 325 24.79 -7.38 -28.75
N ASP A 326 25.99 -7.26 -29.34
CA ASP A 326 27.22 -7.78 -28.72
C ASP A 326 27.62 -6.90 -27.53
N ILE A 327 27.47 -5.58 -27.66
CA ILE A 327 27.72 -4.60 -26.59
C ILE A 327 26.76 -4.85 -25.42
N GLN A 328 25.48 -5.04 -25.69
CA GLN A 328 24.47 -5.33 -24.67
C GLN A 328 24.70 -6.71 -24.03
N GLY A 329 24.80 -7.76 -24.85
CA GLY A 329 24.86 -9.13 -24.36
C GLY A 329 23.51 -9.62 -23.82
N ASN A 330 23.52 -10.79 -23.17
CA ASN A 330 22.33 -11.47 -22.66
C ASN A 330 22.24 -11.51 -21.11
N GLY A 331 23.10 -10.74 -20.44
CA GLY A 331 23.13 -10.58 -19.00
C GLY A 331 22.75 -9.16 -18.61
N SER A 332 22.78 -8.87 -17.30
CA SER A 332 22.50 -7.56 -16.73
C SER A 332 23.71 -6.61 -16.69
N GLU A 333 24.83 -7.00 -17.31
CA GLU A 333 26.05 -6.21 -17.43
C GLU A 333 26.64 -6.49 -18.82
N SER A 334 27.11 -5.43 -19.48
CA SER A 334 27.77 -5.53 -20.76
C SER A 334 29.07 -6.37 -20.68
N PRO A 335 29.30 -7.31 -21.63
CA PRO A 335 30.59 -7.96 -21.76
C PRO A 335 31.72 -7.02 -22.26
N PHE A 336 31.38 -5.78 -22.62
CA PHE A 336 32.31 -4.74 -23.07
C PHE A 336 32.52 -3.62 -22.05
N ASP A 337 32.02 -3.73 -20.82
CA ASP A 337 32.21 -2.69 -19.79
C ASP A 337 33.68 -2.23 -19.68
N GLY A 338 33.87 -0.91 -19.67
CA GLY A 338 35.18 -0.25 -19.68
C GLY A 338 35.95 -0.33 -21.00
N THR A 339 35.41 -0.95 -22.05
CA THR A 339 36.09 -1.14 -23.34
C THR A 339 35.63 -0.11 -24.38
N ALA A 340 36.58 0.43 -25.15
CA ALA A 340 36.28 1.29 -26.30
C ALA A 340 35.81 0.46 -27.50
N VAL A 341 34.68 0.84 -28.09
CA VAL A 341 34.07 0.20 -29.27
C VAL A 341 33.63 1.23 -30.31
N THR A 342 33.55 0.80 -31.56
CA THR A 342 32.86 1.54 -32.63
C THR A 342 31.58 0.80 -33.02
N THR A 343 30.43 1.47 -32.94
CA THR A 343 29.13 0.90 -33.33
C THR A 343 28.30 1.88 -34.16
N SER A 344 27.17 1.43 -34.72
CA SER A 344 26.28 2.26 -35.54
C SER A 344 24.82 1.90 -35.34
N GLY A 345 23.95 2.90 -35.40
CA GLY A 345 22.53 2.75 -35.10
C GLY A 345 21.72 3.98 -35.47
N ILE A 346 20.41 3.79 -35.62
CA ILE A 346 19.45 4.85 -35.90
C ILE A 346 19.07 5.55 -34.60
N VAL A 347 19.15 6.88 -34.55
CA VAL A 347 18.68 7.68 -33.42
C VAL A 347 17.17 7.52 -33.28
N THR A 348 16.71 6.90 -32.20
CA THR A 348 15.30 6.58 -31.95
C THR A 348 14.60 7.55 -31.01
N ALA A 349 15.36 8.16 -30.09
CA ALA A 349 14.88 9.08 -29.07
C ALA A 349 16.03 9.98 -28.56
N LYS A 350 15.69 11.13 -27.95
CA LYS A 350 16.66 12.07 -27.36
C LYS A 350 16.25 12.45 -25.93
N ARG A 351 17.24 12.53 -25.04
CA ARG A 351 17.11 13.09 -23.68
C ARG A 351 17.90 14.39 -23.58
N SER A 352 17.75 15.12 -22.48
CA SER A 352 18.49 16.36 -22.24
C SER A 352 20.01 16.17 -22.17
N ASN A 353 20.48 14.97 -21.85
CA ASN A 353 21.88 14.60 -21.62
C ASN A 353 22.45 13.58 -22.62
N GLY A 354 21.70 13.20 -23.66
CA GLY A 354 22.11 12.14 -24.59
C GLY A 354 21.03 11.73 -25.57
N PHE A 355 21.21 10.59 -26.22
CA PHE A 355 20.25 10.03 -27.18
C PHE A 355 20.28 8.51 -27.20
N PHE A 356 19.15 7.90 -27.56
CA PHE A 356 19.06 6.47 -27.80
C PHE A 356 19.31 6.20 -29.28
N MET A 357 20.04 5.13 -29.57
CA MET A 357 20.21 4.60 -30.91
C MET A 357 19.97 3.10 -30.94
N GLN A 358 19.43 2.60 -32.05
CA GLN A 358 19.09 1.18 -32.21
C GLN A 358 19.51 0.67 -33.59
N SER A 359 19.95 -0.59 -33.66
CA SER A 359 20.29 -1.27 -34.90
C SER A 359 19.17 -1.16 -35.93
N PRO A 360 19.46 -0.85 -37.21
CA PRO A 360 18.51 -1.04 -38.29
C PRO A 360 17.95 -2.46 -38.33
N ASP A 361 16.67 -2.66 -38.68
CA ASP A 361 16.01 -3.98 -38.73
C ASP A 361 16.79 -5.04 -39.56
N ALA A 362 17.58 -4.60 -40.54
CA ALA A 362 18.38 -5.49 -41.40
C ALA A 362 19.69 -5.98 -40.77
N SER A 363 20.11 -5.42 -39.63
CA SER A 363 21.33 -5.77 -38.90
C SER A 363 21.06 -6.35 -37.51
N VAL A 364 19.79 -6.47 -37.13
CA VAL A 364 19.37 -7.19 -35.92
C VAL A 364 19.78 -8.65 -36.03
N ASP A 365 20.21 -9.24 -34.92
CA ASP A 365 20.59 -10.64 -34.87
C ASP A 365 19.36 -11.58 -34.78
N ALA A 366 19.56 -12.83 -34.36
CA ALA A 366 18.47 -13.78 -34.16
C ALA A 366 18.19 -14.09 -32.69
N ASP A 367 18.96 -13.52 -31.75
CA ASP A 367 18.80 -13.77 -30.33
C ASP A 367 17.88 -12.72 -29.71
N SER A 368 16.68 -13.14 -29.34
CA SER A 368 15.72 -12.25 -28.67
C SER A 368 16.12 -11.86 -27.25
N MET A 369 17.20 -12.43 -26.71
CA MET A 369 17.69 -12.14 -25.36
C MET A 369 18.74 -11.02 -25.32
N THR A 370 19.10 -10.43 -26.45
CA THR A 370 20.04 -9.31 -26.54
C THR A 370 19.37 -8.05 -27.05
N SER A 371 19.57 -6.92 -26.37
CA SER A 371 19.02 -5.64 -26.83
C SER A 371 19.74 -5.15 -28.08
N GLU A 372 18.98 -4.57 -29.00
CA GLU A 372 19.48 -3.96 -30.22
C GLU A 372 19.69 -2.45 -30.09
N ALA A 373 19.54 -1.91 -28.88
CA ALA A 373 19.63 -0.48 -28.60
C ALA A 373 20.60 -0.17 -27.47
N VAL A 374 21.14 1.05 -27.50
CA VAL A 374 22.04 1.56 -26.46
C VAL A 374 21.82 3.05 -26.27
N PHE A 375 21.98 3.52 -25.04
CA PHE A 375 21.98 4.95 -24.74
C PHE A 375 23.38 5.54 -24.93
N VAL A 376 23.48 6.70 -25.59
CA VAL A 376 24.74 7.43 -25.76
C VAL A 376 24.70 8.67 -24.89
N PHE A 377 25.52 8.69 -23.85
CA PHE A 377 25.62 9.79 -22.90
C PHE A 377 26.60 10.85 -23.38
N THR A 378 26.14 12.09 -23.56
CA THR A 378 26.96 13.19 -24.08
C THR A 378 26.98 14.40 -23.14
N GLY A 379 26.38 14.28 -21.95
CA GLY A 379 26.16 15.38 -20.99
C GLY A 379 25.13 16.42 -21.44
N THR A 380 24.96 16.64 -22.74
CA THR A 380 23.93 17.48 -23.36
C THR A 380 23.43 16.86 -24.66
N ALA A 381 22.14 17.01 -24.97
CA ALA A 381 21.54 16.46 -26.18
C ALA A 381 22.26 16.99 -27.45
N PRO A 382 22.83 16.11 -28.31
CA PRO A 382 23.47 16.54 -29.54
C PRO A 382 22.42 16.99 -30.59
N ALA A 383 22.87 17.77 -31.57
CA ALA A 383 22.03 18.33 -32.64
C ALA A 383 21.65 17.31 -33.74
N PHE A 384 21.40 16.06 -33.37
CA PHE A 384 20.93 15.00 -34.27
C PHE A 384 19.40 14.97 -34.37
N ASN A 385 18.88 14.44 -35.46
CA ASN A 385 17.46 14.21 -35.66
C ASN A 385 17.11 12.75 -35.39
N ILE A 386 15.89 12.51 -34.92
CA ILE A 386 15.31 11.16 -34.89
C ILE A 386 15.29 10.63 -36.34
N GLY A 387 15.80 9.41 -36.55
CA GLY A 387 15.98 8.80 -37.87
C GLY A 387 17.38 9.01 -38.50
N ASP A 388 18.29 9.73 -37.85
CA ASP A 388 19.68 9.81 -38.30
C ASP A 388 20.42 8.50 -37.99
N LEU A 389 21.18 7.95 -38.95
CA LEU A 389 22.11 6.84 -38.73
C LEU A 389 23.42 7.43 -38.24
N VAL A 390 23.83 7.10 -37.02
CA VAL A 390 25.02 7.64 -36.37
C VAL A 390 25.99 6.50 -36.10
N GLN A 391 27.26 6.71 -36.47
CA GLN A 391 28.38 5.90 -36.02
C GLN A 391 28.97 6.56 -34.77
N VAL A 392 29.17 5.78 -33.72
CA VAL A 392 29.71 6.23 -32.45
C VAL A 392 30.95 5.41 -32.12
N THR A 393 32.05 6.08 -31.83
CA THR A 393 33.20 5.49 -31.15
C THR A 393 33.21 5.99 -29.72
N GLY A 394 33.26 5.09 -28.75
CA GLY A 394 33.19 5.44 -27.34
C GLY A 394 33.45 4.26 -26.42
N THR A 395 33.65 4.56 -25.14
CA THR A 395 33.81 3.54 -24.09
C THR A 395 32.43 3.10 -23.61
N VAL A 396 32.23 1.79 -23.52
CA VAL A 396 31.04 1.20 -22.87
C VAL A 396 31.16 1.37 -21.36
N ASP A 397 30.07 1.74 -20.72
CA ASP A 397 30.00 2.05 -19.30
C ASP A 397 28.71 1.46 -18.72
N GLU A 398 28.84 0.70 -17.64
CA GLU A 398 27.72 0.21 -16.83
C GLU A 398 27.29 1.28 -15.83
N PHE A 399 26.27 2.06 -16.21
CA PHE A 399 25.78 3.15 -15.40
C PHE A 399 24.81 2.66 -14.34
N ALA A 400 25.35 2.36 -13.16
CA ALA A 400 24.55 2.33 -11.94
C ALA A 400 24.31 3.77 -11.49
N GLY A 401 23.06 4.27 -11.58
CA GLY A 401 22.69 5.59 -11.06
C GLY A 401 23.08 5.76 -9.58
N SER A 402 22.89 6.97 -9.02
CA SER A 402 23.23 7.25 -7.63
C SER A 402 22.30 6.50 -6.66
N GLY A 403 22.55 5.22 -6.39
CA GLY A 403 21.88 4.50 -5.32
C GLY A 403 22.16 3.00 -5.22
N GLY A 404 22.84 2.60 -4.14
CA GLY A 404 22.64 1.30 -3.48
C GLY A 404 23.22 0.07 -4.18
N VAL A 405 23.20 -1.06 -3.48
CA VAL A 405 23.81 -2.34 -3.91
C VAL A 405 22.92 -3.11 -4.91
N TYR A 406 21.68 -2.66 -5.15
CA TYR A 406 20.65 -3.39 -5.91
C TYR A 406 20.05 -2.63 -7.10
N ASN A 407 20.68 -1.55 -7.55
CA ASN A 407 20.25 -0.88 -8.77
C ASN A 407 20.81 -1.66 -9.97
N MET A 408 19.97 -1.97 -10.96
CA MET A 408 20.46 -2.55 -12.21
C MET A 408 21.27 -1.47 -12.95
N PRO A 409 22.51 -1.77 -13.37
CA PRO A 409 23.23 -0.85 -14.22
C PRO A 409 22.54 -0.76 -15.59
N SER A 410 22.68 0.39 -16.25
CA SER A 410 22.23 0.60 -17.61
C SER A 410 23.43 0.67 -18.52
N THR A 411 23.46 -0.13 -19.59
CA THR A 411 24.56 -0.11 -20.56
C THR A 411 24.49 1.17 -21.38
N GLN A 412 25.53 2.00 -21.30
CA GLN A 412 25.64 3.23 -22.09
C GLN A 412 27.00 3.40 -22.76
N LEU A 413 27.05 4.28 -23.77
CA LEU A 413 28.28 4.68 -24.45
C LEU A 413 28.70 6.10 -24.04
N GLN A 414 29.98 6.25 -23.68
CA GLN A 414 30.68 7.52 -23.49
C GLN A 414 31.47 7.86 -24.77
N PRO A 415 30.94 8.72 -25.66
CA PRO A 415 31.49 8.89 -26.99
C PRO A 415 32.77 9.73 -26.99
N SER A 416 33.81 9.24 -27.67
CA SER A 416 34.99 10.02 -28.08
C SER A 416 34.80 10.67 -29.45
N SER A 417 34.03 10.03 -30.34
CA SER A 417 33.64 10.59 -31.63
C SER A 417 32.24 10.14 -32.05
N MET A 418 31.56 10.99 -32.83
CA MET A 418 30.23 10.70 -33.38
C MET A 418 30.11 11.28 -34.78
N VAL A 419 29.66 10.47 -35.73
CA VAL A 419 29.51 10.87 -37.14
C VAL A 419 28.14 10.46 -37.67
N VAL A 420 27.41 11.41 -38.25
CA VAL A 420 26.14 11.12 -38.94
C VAL A 420 26.45 10.54 -40.32
N SER A 421 26.09 9.28 -40.54
CA SER A 421 26.30 8.57 -41.81
C SER A 421 25.19 8.82 -42.82
N SER A 422 23.94 8.92 -42.36
CA SER A 422 22.77 9.25 -43.18
C SER A 422 21.64 9.85 -42.34
N THR A 423 20.66 10.50 -42.98
CA THR A 423 19.54 11.17 -42.30
C THR A 423 18.19 10.70 -42.83
N GLY A 424 17.15 10.73 -41.99
CA GLY A 424 15.77 10.44 -42.41
C GLY A 424 15.49 8.97 -42.73
N ASN A 425 16.23 8.06 -42.08
CA ASN A 425 16.00 6.63 -42.16
C ASN A 425 14.69 6.25 -41.45
N PRO A 426 14.00 5.16 -41.85
CA PRO A 426 12.89 4.63 -41.06
C PRO A 426 13.38 4.21 -39.66
N LEU A 427 12.52 4.41 -38.66
CA LEU A 427 12.80 3.95 -37.31
C LEU A 427 12.71 2.41 -37.26
N PRO A 428 13.58 1.74 -36.48
CA PRO A 428 13.47 0.32 -36.23
C PRO A 428 12.08 -0.07 -35.73
N ALA A 429 11.65 -1.28 -36.08
CA ALA A 429 10.36 -1.80 -35.64
C ALA A 429 10.30 -1.89 -34.11
N ALA A 430 9.18 -1.43 -33.53
CA ALA A 430 8.99 -1.51 -32.09
C ALA A 430 8.56 -2.93 -31.66
N VAL A 431 9.10 -3.41 -30.54
CA VAL A 431 8.71 -4.70 -29.95
C VAL A 431 7.49 -4.50 -29.05
N GLU A 432 6.47 -5.34 -29.18
CA GLU A 432 5.29 -5.28 -28.30
C GLU A 432 5.60 -5.93 -26.94
N ILE A 433 5.43 -5.19 -25.85
CA ILE A 433 5.46 -5.74 -24.50
C ILE A 433 4.08 -6.35 -24.22
N THR A 434 4.06 -7.64 -23.90
CA THR A 434 2.83 -8.41 -23.66
C THR A 434 2.76 -8.93 -22.23
N ALA A 435 1.58 -9.36 -21.80
CA ALA A 435 1.40 -10.00 -20.49
C ALA A 435 2.27 -11.25 -20.26
N ALA A 436 2.82 -11.87 -21.31
CA ALA A 436 3.72 -13.01 -21.18
C ALA A 436 5.14 -12.61 -20.70
N MET A 437 5.50 -11.32 -20.81
CA MET A 437 6.78 -10.78 -20.37
C MET A 437 6.73 -10.20 -18.95
N LEU A 438 5.54 -9.80 -18.47
CA LEU A 438 5.35 -9.12 -17.20
C LEU A 438 4.29 -9.86 -16.36
N GLY A 439 4.71 -10.88 -15.62
CA GLY A 439 3.83 -11.69 -14.78
C GLY A 439 4.20 -11.59 -13.30
N ALA A 440 3.35 -12.12 -12.41
CA ALA A 440 3.45 -12.05 -10.94
C ALA A 440 4.72 -12.65 -10.29
N SER A 441 5.75 -12.97 -11.08
CA SER A 441 7.05 -13.47 -10.63
C SER A 441 8.18 -12.81 -11.41
N SER A 442 7.91 -11.64 -11.98
CA SER A 442 8.86 -10.87 -12.76
C SER A 442 9.96 -10.39 -11.83
N LEU A 443 11.21 -10.60 -12.23
CA LEU A 443 12.37 -10.06 -11.54
C LEU A 443 12.80 -8.74 -12.20
N PRO A 444 13.64 -7.93 -11.54
CA PRO A 444 14.07 -6.64 -12.11
C PRO A 444 14.68 -6.75 -13.52
N ASP A 445 15.33 -7.86 -13.86
CA ASP A 445 15.97 -8.13 -15.15
C ASP A 445 15.03 -8.62 -16.26
N VAL A 446 13.74 -8.73 -16.00
CA VAL A 446 12.79 -9.39 -16.92
C VAL A 446 12.71 -8.74 -18.32
N LEU A 447 12.93 -7.42 -18.42
CA LEU A 447 12.95 -6.69 -19.69
C LEU A 447 14.34 -6.21 -20.12
N GLU A 448 15.42 -6.76 -19.54
CA GLU A 448 16.79 -6.37 -19.85
C GLU A 448 17.12 -6.48 -21.34
N HIS A 449 16.67 -7.57 -21.97
CA HIS A 449 16.78 -7.80 -23.41
C HIS A 449 16.09 -6.75 -24.31
N LEU A 450 15.32 -5.81 -23.74
CA LEU A 450 14.66 -4.71 -24.44
C LEU A 450 15.21 -3.33 -24.04
N GLU A 451 16.28 -3.27 -23.24
CA GLU A 451 16.84 -2.01 -22.74
C GLU A 451 17.20 -1.04 -23.88
N GLY A 452 16.70 0.18 -23.82
CA GLY A 452 16.90 1.22 -24.84
C GLY A 452 16.09 1.04 -26.12
N MET A 453 15.48 -0.14 -26.35
CA MET A 453 14.79 -0.46 -27.58
C MET A 453 13.48 0.31 -27.71
N ARG A 454 13.06 0.52 -28.96
CA ARG A 454 11.69 0.93 -29.26
C ARG A 454 10.72 -0.18 -28.88
N VAL A 455 9.75 0.17 -28.05
CA VAL A 455 8.70 -0.74 -27.58
C VAL A 455 7.30 -0.16 -27.78
N THR A 456 6.30 -1.04 -27.78
CA THR A 456 4.88 -0.67 -27.78
C THR A 456 4.09 -1.42 -26.71
N VAL A 457 3.04 -0.80 -26.21
CA VAL A 457 1.99 -1.44 -25.42
C VAL A 457 0.65 -1.13 -26.08
N ALA A 458 -0.02 -2.15 -26.60
CA ALA A 458 -1.30 -1.99 -27.31
C ALA A 458 -2.38 -1.40 -26.40
N SER A 459 -2.51 -1.95 -25.19
CA SER A 459 -3.39 -1.44 -24.13
C SER A 459 -2.92 -1.86 -22.74
N GLY A 460 -3.21 -1.04 -21.74
CA GLY A 460 -2.92 -1.33 -20.33
C GLY A 460 -3.93 -0.69 -19.37
N LYS A 461 -3.93 -1.13 -18.12
CA LYS A 461 -4.69 -0.56 -17.01
C LYS A 461 -3.77 0.35 -16.20
N ILE A 462 -4.23 1.56 -15.89
CA ILE A 462 -3.48 2.49 -15.04
C ILE A 462 -3.64 2.02 -13.58
N VAL A 463 -2.53 1.77 -12.90
CA VAL A 463 -2.49 1.23 -11.53
C VAL A 463 -2.00 2.25 -10.51
N ALA A 464 -1.31 3.30 -10.96
CA ALA A 464 -0.96 4.45 -10.14
C ALA A 464 -1.16 5.76 -10.91
N GLN A 465 -1.75 6.73 -10.22
CA GLN A 465 -2.04 8.07 -10.69
C GLN A 465 -0.79 8.91 -10.86
N SER A 466 -0.92 10.08 -11.50
CA SER A 466 0.20 11.02 -11.58
C SER A 466 0.68 11.50 -10.20
N PRO A 467 2.01 11.51 -9.97
CA PRO A 467 2.57 11.95 -8.70
C PRO A 467 2.35 13.46 -8.52
N GLY A 468 2.44 13.92 -7.29
CA GLY A 468 2.13 15.30 -6.97
C GLY A 468 2.42 15.66 -5.53
N ASN A 469 2.04 16.88 -5.15
CA ASN A 469 2.13 17.37 -3.80
C ASN A 469 0.79 17.92 -3.35
N THR A 470 0.42 17.62 -2.11
CA THR A 470 -0.72 18.20 -1.40
C THR A 470 -0.19 19.10 -0.28
N ASN A 471 -0.86 20.23 -0.05
CA ASN A 471 -0.66 21.07 1.12
C ASN A 471 -2.02 21.34 1.77
N GLU A 472 -2.23 20.68 2.90
CA GLU A 472 -3.50 20.62 3.63
C GLU A 472 -3.85 21.97 4.26
N ASP A 473 -2.85 22.68 4.80
CA ASP A 473 -3.01 23.96 5.50
C ASP A 473 -3.58 25.05 4.59
N SER A 474 -3.01 25.14 3.38
CA SER A 474 -3.41 26.11 2.37
C SER A 474 -4.50 25.60 1.44
N VAL A 475 -4.82 24.30 1.52
CA VAL A 475 -5.74 23.59 0.62
C VAL A 475 -5.35 23.79 -0.84
N THR A 476 -4.07 23.53 -1.12
CA THR A 476 -3.48 23.61 -2.47
C THR A 476 -2.86 22.27 -2.85
N SER A 477 -2.74 22.02 -4.14
CA SER A 477 -2.07 20.83 -4.64
C SER A 477 -1.49 21.07 -6.04
N SER A 478 -0.61 20.17 -6.46
CA SER A 478 0.02 20.20 -7.78
C SER A 478 0.31 18.79 -8.25
N ASP A 479 0.22 18.57 -9.56
CA ASP A 479 0.62 17.33 -10.21
C ASP A 479 1.95 17.53 -10.94
N LEU A 480 2.84 16.55 -10.82
CA LEU A 480 4.18 16.56 -11.37
C LEU A 480 4.29 15.72 -12.65
N ASN A 481 5.14 16.19 -13.58
CA ASN A 481 5.83 15.47 -14.67
C ASN A 481 5.03 14.53 -15.61
N GLY A 482 3.71 14.38 -15.44
CA GLY A 482 2.85 13.46 -16.21
C GLY A 482 3.31 12.01 -16.24
N GLU A 483 4.05 11.62 -15.21
CA GLU A 483 4.35 10.24 -14.89
C GLU A 483 3.07 9.52 -14.46
N PHE A 484 2.98 8.22 -14.75
CA PHE A 484 1.98 7.31 -14.21
C PHE A 484 2.44 5.87 -14.41
N GLU A 485 1.75 4.91 -13.80
CA GLU A 485 2.11 3.50 -13.97
C GLU A 485 0.97 2.65 -14.48
N ILE A 486 1.34 1.63 -15.24
CA ILE A 486 0.41 0.73 -15.88
C ILE A 486 0.80 -0.72 -15.67
N VAL A 487 -0.18 -1.60 -15.83
CA VAL A 487 0.04 -3.00 -16.18
C VAL A 487 -0.49 -3.26 -17.58
N VAL A 488 0.19 -4.13 -18.32
CA VAL A 488 -0.24 -4.52 -19.67
C VAL A 488 -1.56 -5.30 -19.59
N ALA A 489 -2.44 -5.15 -20.59
CA ALA A 489 -3.70 -5.87 -20.61
C ALA A 489 -3.50 -7.39 -20.45
N GLY A 490 -4.21 -8.00 -19.50
CA GLY A 490 -4.08 -9.42 -19.13
C GLY A 490 -3.26 -9.65 -17.85
N VAL A 491 -2.54 -8.64 -17.37
CA VAL A 491 -1.84 -8.65 -16.08
C VAL A 491 -2.77 -8.03 -15.02
N GLN A 492 -2.86 -8.67 -13.85
CA GLN A 492 -3.65 -8.15 -12.73
C GLN A 492 -2.97 -6.93 -12.10
N ARG A 493 -3.74 -6.06 -11.44
CA ARG A 493 -3.14 -4.99 -10.63
C ARG A 493 -2.32 -5.63 -9.50
N PRO A 494 -1.01 -5.39 -9.41
CA PRO A 494 -0.22 -5.91 -8.30
C PRO A 494 -0.51 -5.10 -7.02
N LEU A 495 -0.62 -5.81 -5.90
CA LEU A 495 -0.80 -5.24 -4.57
C LEU A 495 0.51 -5.38 -3.77
N ARG A 496 0.61 -4.76 -2.60
CA ARG A 496 1.71 -4.99 -1.67
C ARG A 496 1.73 -6.47 -1.23
N GLU A 497 2.84 -7.16 -1.49
CA GLU A 497 3.01 -8.57 -1.14
C GLU A 497 3.60 -8.77 0.25
N ALA A 498 3.78 -10.02 0.70
CA ALA A 498 4.42 -10.31 1.97
C ALA A 498 5.95 -10.11 1.89
N GLY A 499 6.56 -9.63 2.97
CA GLY A 499 8.01 -9.61 3.14
C GLY A 499 8.71 -8.28 2.91
N ILE A 500 10.03 -8.31 3.07
CA ILE A 500 10.93 -7.15 2.87
C ILE A 500 11.13 -6.94 1.37
N SER A 501 11.13 -5.69 0.92
CA SER A 501 11.41 -5.36 -0.49
C SER A 501 12.80 -5.87 -0.90
N ILE A 502 12.92 -6.45 -2.09
CA ILE A 502 14.21 -6.86 -2.66
C ILE A 502 15.22 -5.72 -2.81
N PHE A 503 14.76 -4.46 -2.77
CA PHE A 503 15.61 -3.28 -2.83
C PHE A 503 16.00 -2.70 -1.45
N ASP A 504 15.45 -3.22 -0.36
CA ASP A 504 15.85 -2.77 0.98
C ASP A 504 17.26 -3.31 1.32
N PRO A 505 18.22 -2.47 1.73
CA PRO A 505 19.51 -2.91 2.24
C PRO A 505 19.45 -3.78 3.52
N TYR A 506 18.28 -4.00 4.12
CA TYR A 506 18.12 -4.86 5.28
C TYR A 506 18.56 -6.31 4.96
N PRO A 507 19.53 -6.91 5.68
CA PRO A 507 19.94 -8.29 5.44
C PRO A 507 18.84 -9.24 5.93
N ALA A 508 17.93 -9.61 5.02
CA ALA A 508 16.88 -10.56 5.32
C ALA A 508 17.51 -11.92 5.65
N ALA A 509 17.10 -12.53 6.77
CA ALA A 509 17.38 -13.95 6.98
C ALA A 509 16.72 -14.76 5.85
N PRO A 510 17.27 -15.93 5.46
CA PRO A 510 16.79 -16.68 4.29
C PRO A 510 15.31 -17.12 4.33
N THR A 511 14.67 -17.02 5.50
CA THR A 511 13.29 -17.42 5.75
C THR A 511 12.31 -16.25 5.76
N ILE A 512 12.78 -15.00 5.81
CA ILE A 512 11.89 -13.83 5.69
C ILE A 512 11.42 -13.75 4.23
N PRO A 513 10.11 -13.67 3.96
CA PRO A 513 9.61 -13.50 2.60
C PRO A 513 10.22 -12.25 1.95
N LEU A 514 10.39 -12.30 0.63
CA LEU A 514 10.85 -11.17 -0.16
C LEU A 514 9.72 -10.69 -1.05
N PHE A 515 9.50 -9.38 -1.02
CA PHE A 515 8.61 -8.67 -1.91
C PHE A 515 9.40 -8.20 -3.13
N ASP A 516 9.01 -8.64 -4.32
CA ASP A 516 9.71 -8.37 -5.59
C ASP A 516 9.60 -6.91 -6.10
N ALA A 517 8.95 -6.04 -5.33
CA ALA A 517 8.70 -4.64 -5.67
C ALA A 517 7.76 -4.44 -6.87
N ASN A 518 6.93 -5.43 -7.21
CA ASN A 518 5.90 -5.41 -8.24
C ASN A 518 6.47 -5.05 -9.63
N GLN A 519 7.36 -5.90 -10.16
CA GLN A 519 8.01 -5.71 -11.47
C GLN A 519 7.07 -5.95 -12.67
N GLU A 520 5.79 -6.25 -12.44
CA GLU A 520 4.75 -6.34 -13.46
C GLU A 520 4.34 -4.97 -14.02
N ARG A 521 4.72 -3.90 -13.30
CA ARG A 521 4.36 -2.53 -13.62
C ARG A 521 5.34 -1.94 -14.62
N LEU A 522 4.82 -1.08 -15.49
CA LEU A 522 5.61 -0.17 -16.31
C LEU A 522 5.34 1.25 -15.87
N LYS A 523 6.41 1.97 -15.56
CA LYS A 523 6.39 3.41 -15.35
C LYS A 523 6.40 4.11 -16.70
N VAL A 524 5.48 5.04 -16.90
CA VAL A 524 5.25 5.71 -18.18
C VAL A 524 5.38 7.21 -17.99
N TYR A 525 6.22 7.85 -18.80
CA TYR A 525 6.35 9.31 -18.81
C TYR A 525 6.85 9.82 -20.16
N PRO A 526 6.60 11.10 -20.50
CA PRO A 526 6.98 11.63 -21.80
C PRO A 526 8.50 11.78 -21.92
N LEU A 527 9.04 11.41 -23.08
CA LEU A 527 10.45 11.63 -23.41
C LEU A 527 10.85 13.11 -23.38
N VAL A 528 9.96 13.99 -23.84
CA VAL A 528 10.07 15.45 -23.76
C VAL A 528 8.70 15.99 -23.38
N VAL A 529 8.65 17.00 -22.50
CA VAL A 529 7.39 17.66 -22.13
C VAL A 529 6.69 18.16 -23.40
N PRO A 530 5.51 17.64 -23.75
CA PRO A 530 4.80 18.05 -24.95
C PRO A 530 4.41 19.53 -24.87
N SER A 531 4.33 20.23 -26.01
CA SER A 531 3.93 21.64 -26.06
C SER A 531 2.50 21.90 -25.53
N GLY A 532 1.66 20.86 -25.45
CA GLY A 532 0.32 20.88 -24.87
C GLY A 532 0.25 20.54 -23.37
N GLY A 533 1.39 20.31 -22.72
CA GLY A 533 1.46 19.80 -21.35
C GLY A 533 1.57 18.27 -21.29
N THR A 534 1.87 17.74 -20.11
CA THR A 534 1.92 16.29 -19.88
C THR A 534 0.55 15.74 -19.44
N PRO A 535 0.18 14.50 -19.82
CA PRO A 535 -1.06 13.89 -19.36
C PRO A 535 -1.12 13.87 -17.82
N ARG A 536 -2.30 14.12 -17.27
CA ARG A 536 -2.61 13.97 -15.86
C ARG A 536 -3.63 12.86 -15.76
N VAL A 537 -3.31 11.80 -15.02
CA VAL A 537 -4.12 10.58 -15.05
C VAL A 537 -4.48 10.10 -13.66
N ASP A 538 -5.66 9.49 -13.59
CA ASP A 538 -6.14 8.75 -12.43
C ASP A 538 -6.03 7.25 -12.69
N ALA A 539 -5.74 6.50 -11.64
CA ALA A 539 -5.70 5.05 -11.67
C ALA A 539 -7.09 4.43 -11.82
N GLY A 540 -7.13 3.15 -12.21
CA GLY A 540 -8.36 2.45 -12.59
C GLY A 540 -8.80 2.70 -14.04
N GLY A 541 -8.19 3.67 -14.73
CA GLY A 541 -8.39 3.96 -16.15
C GLY A 541 -7.66 2.99 -17.08
N THR A 542 -7.79 3.23 -18.38
CA THR A 542 -7.06 2.48 -19.43
C THR A 542 -6.21 3.41 -20.28
N VAL A 543 -5.09 2.89 -20.74
CA VAL A 543 -4.23 3.53 -21.73
C VAL A 543 -4.12 2.66 -22.97
N SER A 544 -3.98 3.27 -24.14
CA SER A 544 -3.71 2.57 -25.41
C SER A 544 -2.80 3.39 -26.32
N ASN A 545 -2.20 2.73 -27.31
CA ASN A 545 -1.27 3.33 -28.27
C ASN A 545 -0.02 3.93 -27.60
N LEU A 546 0.56 3.21 -26.64
CA LEU A 546 1.85 3.59 -26.07
C LEU A 546 2.97 3.08 -26.98
N ALA A 547 3.82 3.99 -27.44
CA ALA A 547 5.02 3.68 -28.21
C ALA A 547 6.14 4.60 -27.74
N GLY A 548 7.34 4.06 -27.55
CA GLY A 548 8.44 4.79 -26.96
C GLY A 548 9.73 3.99 -26.90
N VAL A 549 10.70 4.47 -26.13
CA VAL A 549 11.91 3.69 -25.78
C VAL A 549 11.81 3.19 -24.34
N LEU A 550 12.26 1.96 -24.10
CA LEU A 550 12.29 1.34 -22.78
C LEU A 550 13.61 1.63 -22.08
N THR A 551 13.62 1.81 -20.76
CA THR A 551 14.84 2.02 -19.98
C THR A 551 14.64 1.73 -18.50
N TYR A 552 15.72 1.71 -17.72
CA TYR A 552 15.70 1.49 -16.28
C TYR A 552 16.54 2.57 -15.57
N PHE A 553 16.01 3.79 -15.40
CA PHE A 553 16.69 4.87 -14.68
C PHE A 553 16.03 5.17 -13.33
N GLY A 554 16.38 4.42 -12.28
CA GLY A 554 15.86 4.65 -10.93
C GLY A 554 16.50 5.87 -10.24
N SER A 555 15.69 6.83 -9.78
CA SER A 555 16.15 7.92 -8.88
C SER A 555 15.78 7.70 -7.41
N ASN A 556 14.99 6.66 -7.08
CA ASN A 556 14.62 6.30 -5.71
C ASN A 556 14.64 4.78 -5.50
N PHE A 557 15.26 4.36 -4.39
CA PHE A 557 15.64 2.99 -4.07
C PHE A 557 14.47 2.00 -3.86
N ALA A 558 13.28 2.45 -3.47
CA ALA A 558 12.25 1.53 -2.95
C ALA A 558 11.22 1.05 -4.00
N GLU A 559 11.25 1.61 -5.22
CA GLU A 559 10.10 1.63 -6.13
C GLU A 559 10.49 1.48 -7.62
N SER A 560 11.65 0.89 -7.93
CA SER A 560 12.15 0.84 -9.30
C SER A 560 11.35 -0.14 -10.15
N ALA A 561 10.85 0.34 -11.29
CA ALA A 561 10.15 -0.41 -12.33
C ALA A 561 10.65 0.05 -13.70
N TRP A 562 10.47 -0.77 -14.73
CA TRP A 562 10.86 -0.43 -16.09
C TRP A 562 10.11 0.79 -16.61
N GLU A 563 10.83 1.68 -17.28
CA GLU A 563 10.36 2.99 -17.72
C GLU A 563 10.16 3.03 -19.24
N LEU A 564 8.92 3.28 -19.68
CA LEU A 564 8.58 3.52 -21.08
C LEU A 564 8.49 5.03 -21.34
N LEU A 565 9.49 5.54 -22.08
CA LEU A 565 9.55 6.95 -22.50
C LEU A 565 8.76 7.12 -23.79
N TYR A 566 7.50 7.50 -23.70
CA TYR A 566 6.65 7.55 -24.88
C TYR A 566 6.96 8.75 -25.78
N ASP A 567 6.72 8.55 -27.08
CA ASP A 567 6.91 9.54 -28.13
C ASP A 567 5.96 10.73 -27.94
N ALA A 568 6.49 11.91 -27.64
CA ALA A 568 5.68 13.11 -27.38
C ALA A 568 4.85 13.57 -28.59
N ASP A 569 5.29 13.27 -29.81
CA ASP A 569 4.59 13.57 -31.07
C ASP A 569 3.46 12.56 -31.38
N ALA A 570 3.41 11.44 -30.66
CA ALA A 570 2.38 10.41 -30.75
C ALA A 570 1.87 10.05 -29.34
N PRO A 571 1.19 10.98 -28.65
CA PRO A 571 0.80 10.79 -27.26
C PRO A 571 -0.20 9.64 -27.09
N PRO A 572 -0.16 8.94 -25.94
CA PRO A 572 -1.09 7.85 -25.67
C PRO A 572 -2.53 8.35 -25.56
N THR A 573 -3.47 7.45 -25.84
CA THR A 573 -4.89 7.68 -25.56
C THR A 573 -5.18 7.20 -24.15
N ILE A 574 -5.69 8.09 -23.30
CA ILE A 574 -6.01 7.82 -21.89
C ILE A 574 -7.51 7.95 -21.68
N VAL A 575 -8.10 6.94 -21.05
CA VAL A 575 -9.43 6.98 -20.47
C VAL A 575 -9.24 6.93 -18.96
N PRO A 576 -9.56 8.00 -18.21
CA PRO A 576 -9.33 8.04 -16.77
C PRO A 576 -10.23 7.05 -16.03
N GLY A 577 -9.79 6.64 -14.84
CA GLY A 577 -10.65 5.91 -13.91
C GLY A 577 -11.80 6.77 -13.41
N THR A 578 -12.85 6.12 -12.93
CA THR A 578 -14.04 6.79 -12.40
C THR A 578 -14.21 6.46 -10.93
N ALA A 579 -14.66 7.43 -10.14
CA ALA A 579 -15.01 7.19 -8.74
C ALA A 579 -16.07 6.09 -8.61
N GLN A 580 -15.98 5.30 -7.55
CA GLN A 580 -16.94 4.27 -7.23
C GLN A 580 -17.46 4.46 -5.80
N ALA A 581 -18.77 4.49 -5.66
CA ALA A 581 -19.40 4.48 -4.36
C ALA A 581 -19.48 3.05 -3.82
N VAL A 582 -19.55 2.90 -2.50
CA VAL A 582 -19.94 1.61 -1.90
C VAL A 582 -21.37 1.24 -2.32
N SER A 583 -21.70 -0.05 -2.21
CA SER A 583 -23.04 -0.55 -2.53
C SER A 583 -24.14 0.17 -1.71
N ASP A 584 -25.33 0.38 -2.28
CA ASP A 584 -26.43 0.99 -1.51
C ASP A 584 -26.87 0.07 -0.36
N PRO A 585 -27.02 0.58 0.87
CA PRO A 585 -27.48 -0.22 1.99
C PRO A 585 -28.95 -0.60 1.83
N THR A 586 -29.31 -1.81 2.24
CA THR A 586 -30.70 -2.27 2.32
C THR A 586 -31.35 -1.83 3.63
N SER A 587 -32.68 -2.00 3.74
CA SER A 587 -33.40 -1.76 5.01
C SER A 587 -32.98 -2.71 6.15
N ASP A 588 -32.32 -3.82 5.79
CA ASP A 588 -31.90 -4.87 6.71
C ASP A 588 -30.43 -4.71 7.15
N ASP A 589 -29.72 -3.73 6.60
CA ASP A 589 -28.29 -3.54 6.85
C ASP A 589 -28.05 -2.68 8.10
N VAL A 590 -27.04 -3.04 8.88
CA VAL A 590 -26.34 -2.17 9.84
C VAL A 590 -25.01 -1.80 9.22
N THR A 591 -24.71 -0.51 9.09
CA THR A 591 -23.52 -0.03 8.38
C THR A 591 -22.53 0.69 9.28
N ILE A 592 -21.26 0.29 9.20
CA ILE A 592 -20.16 0.90 9.96
C ILE A 592 -19.03 1.23 8.99
N ALA A 593 -18.42 2.40 9.10
CA ALA A 593 -17.34 2.82 8.22
C ALA A 593 -16.12 3.34 8.99
N GLY A 594 -14.95 3.28 8.35
CA GLY A 594 -13.72 3.95 8.76
C GLY A 594 -13.29 4.95 7.69
N PHE A 595 -12.86 6.15 8.08
CA PHE A 595 -12.36 7.15 7.15
C PHE A 595 -11.23 7.98 7.75
N ASN A 596 -10.03 7.86 7.18
CA ASN A 596 -8.93 8.80 7.39
C ASN A 596 -9.22 10.12 6.66
N MET A 597 -9.35 11.20 7.42
CA MET A 597 -9.74 12.53 6.94
C MET A 597 -8.55 13.42 6.52
N LEU A 598 -7.34 12.87 6.47
CA LEU A 598 -6.08 13.54 6.09
C LEU A 598 -5.90 14.85 6.86
N ARG A 599 -5.67 14.78 8.16
CA ARG A 599 -5.42 15.97 9.00
C ARG A 599 -6.53 17.03 8.92
N LEU A 600 -7.79 16.69 9.23
CA LEU A 600 -8.91 17.63 9.25
C LEU A 600 -8.83 18.60 10.44
N PHE A 601 -8.02 19.64 10.27
CA PHE A 601 -7.86 20.79 11.16
C PHE A 601 -8.95 21.84 10.93
N ASP A 602 -9.37 22.51 12.00
CA ASP A 602 -10.33 23.59 12.01
C ASP A 602 -9.66 24.98 11.86
N ASP A 603 -10.48 26.02 11.96
CA ASP A 603 -10.06 27.41 11.82
C ASP A 603 -9.78 28.11 13.17
N ILE A 604 -9.58 27.34 14.24
CA ILE A 604 -9.35 27.82 15.61
C ILE A 604 -7.94 27.45 16.08
N ALA A 605 -7.11 28.46 16.36
CA ALA A 605 -5.78 28.24 16.91
C ALA A 605 -5.83 27.70 18.34
N ASN A 606 -5.33 26.48 18.55
CA ASN A 606 -5.30 25.78 19.84
C ASN A 606 -3.89 25.33 20.29
N GLY A 607 -2.87 25.49 19.44
CA GLY A 607 -1.46 25.26 19.77
C GLY A 607 -0.92 23.87 19.42
N SER A 608 -1.74 23.01 18.79
CA SER A 608 -1.34 21.69 18.28
C SER A 608 -1.68 21.60 16.79
N GLY A 609 -0.67 21.59 15.93
CA GLY A 609 -0.88 21.55 14.48
C GLY A 609 -1.19 22.91 13.81
N PRO A 610 -1.49 22.89 12.51
CA PRO A 610 -1.80 24.08 11.71
C PRO A 610 -3.24 24.57 11.93
N THR A 611 -3.46 25.87 11.82
CA THR A 611 -4.80 26.48 11.84
C THR A 611 -5.20 26.91 10.43
N LEU A 612 -6.33 26.41 9.93
CA LEU A 612 -6.81 26.73 8.60
C LEU A 612 -7.51 28.09 8.58
N SER A 613 -7.67 28.67 7.39
CA SER A 613 -8.65 29.74 7.23
C SER A 613 -10.07 29.17 7.24
N THR A 614 -11.05 29.94 7.71
CA THR A 614 -12.48 29.53 7.69
C THR A 614 -12.94 29.05 6.32
N LEU A 615 -12.47 29.69 5.25
CA LEU A 615 -12.79 29.29 3.87
C LEU A 615 -12.21 27.91 3.52
N ASN A 616 -10.96 27.67 3.90
CA ASN A 616 -10.29 26.40 3.64
C ASN A 616 -10.90 25.26 4.45
N PHE A 617 -11.24 25.51 5.71
CA PHE A 617 -11.94 24.55 6.54
C PHE A 617 -13.33 24.21 5.98
N ASP A 618 -14.15 25.19 5.59
CA ASP A 618 -15.46 24.94 4.97
C ASP A 618 -15.35 24.17 3.64
N LYS A 619 -14.34 24.44 2.82
CA LYS A 619 -14.08 23.66 1.59
C LYS A 619 -13.84 22.19 1.89
N ARG A 620 -12.96 21.91 2.87
CA ARG A 620 -12.63 20.54 3.28
C ARG A 620 -13.83 19.82 3.89
N VAL A 621 -14.56 20.47 4.80
CA VAL A 621 -15.78 19.93 5.41
C VAL A 621 -16.86 19.66 4.35
N THR A 622 -17.05 20.58 3.40
CA THR A 622 -18.05 20.41 2.33
C THR A 622 -17.73 19.23 1.43
N LYS A 623 -16.45 19.05 1.08
CA LYS A 623 -16.01 17.94 0.23
C LYS A 623 -16.09 16.59 0.95
N ALA A 624 -15.65 16.51 2.21
CA ALA A 624 -15.81 15.33 3.05
C ALA A 624 -17.28 14.97 3.27
N ALA A 625 -18.15 15.97 3.47
CA ALA A 625 -19.58 15.72 3.60
C ALA A 625 -20.16 15.05 2.34
N ALA A 626 -19.76 15.49 1.14
CA ALA A 626 -20.22 14.87 -0.11
C ALA A 626 -19.78 13.41 -0.27
N VAL A 627 -18.51 13.09 0.08
CA VAL A 627 -18.03 11.70 0.12
C VAL A 627 -18.92 10.86 1.05
N ILE A 628 -19.17 11.34 2.26
CA ILE A 628 -19.95 10.59 3.26
C ILE A 628 -21.42 10.43 2.84
N CYS A 629 -22.03 11.46 2.24
CA CYS A 629 -23.42 11.40 1.77
C CYS A 629 -23.60 10.38 0.65
N ASP A 630 -22.83 10.52 -0.44
CA ASP A 630 -23.17 9.90 -1.73
C ASP A 630 -22.25 8.74 -2.11
N TRP A 631 -21.02 8.71 -1.59
CA TRP A 631 -20.02 7.66 -1.89
C TRP A 631 -19.86 6.63 -0.77
N LEU A 632 -20.04 7.00 0.50
CA LEU A 632 -20.14 6.06 1.64
C LEU A 632 -21.59 5.73 2.02
N LYS A 633 -22.57 6.41 1.42
CA LYS A 633 -24.02 6.17 1.60
C LYS A 633 -24.52 6.36 3.04
N THR A 634 -24.01 7.38 3.73
CA THR A 634 -24.42 7.77 5.09
C THR A 634 -24.49 6.60 6.09
N PRO A 635 -23.34 6.01 6.47
CA PRO A 635 -23.31 4.87 7.39
C PRO A 635 -23.95 5.17 8.75
N ASP A 636 -24.43 4.14 9.45
CA ASP A 636 -25.02 4.31 10.78
C ASP A 636 -23.99 4.80 11.80
N ILE A 637 -22.75 4.28 11.71
CA ILE A 637 -21.61 4.65 12.53
C ILE A 637 -20.39 4.89 11.62
N LEU A 638 -19.71 6.02 11.74
CA LEU A 638 -18.47 6.31 11.04
C LEU A 638 -17.36 6.60 12.05
N GLY A 639 -16.35 5.72 12.09
CA GLY A 639 -15.06 5.99 12.75
C GLY A 639 -14.24 6.94 11.89
N ALA A 640 -13.94 8.12 12.41
CA ALA A 640 -13.09 9.10 11.77
C ALA A 640 -11.70 9.09 12.41
N VAL A 641 -10.66 9.10 11.60
CA VAL A 641 -9.28 9.29 12.05
C VAL A 641 -8.68 10.51 11.38
N GLU A 642 -7.63 11.05 12.00
CA GLU A 642 -6.98 12.29 11.57
C GLU A 642 -7.85 13.54 11.70
N VAL A 643 -8.64 13.62 12.77
CA VAL A 643 -9.47 14.80 13.04
C VAL A 643 -8.86 15.56 14.20
N GLU A 644 -8.73 16.88 14.07
CA GLU A 644 -8.04 17.66 15.10
C GLU A 644 -8.71 17.58 16.47
N ASN A 645 -10.03 17.78 16.52
CA ASN A 645 -10.76 17.89 17.78
C ASN A 645 -12.27 17.70 17.58
N LEU A 646 -13.03 17.76 18.68
CA LEU A 646 -14.48 17.60 18.66
C LEU A 646 -15.21 18.72 17.89
N ASN A 647 -14.66 19.94 17.83
CA ASN A 647 -15.25 21.06 17.11
C ASN A 647 -15.19 20.82 15.59
N ALA A 648 -14.04 20.37 15.07
CA ALA A 648 -13.88 19.99 13.68
C ALA A 648 -14.90 18.91 13.29
N LEU A 649 -14.99 17.83 14.08
CA LEU A 649 -15.91 16.71 13.84
C LEU A 649 -17.39 17.11 13.93
N SER A 650 -17.74 17.97 14.91
CA SER A 650 -19.10 18.48 15.08
C SER A 650 -19.53 19.37 13.92
N THR A 651 -18.60 20.15 13.36
CA THR A 651 -18.86 20.98 12.18
C THR A 651 -19.17 20.11 10.96
N LEU A 652 -18.42 19.03 10.76
CA LEU A 652 -18.72 18.04 9.73
C LEU A 652 -20.09 17.38 9.95
N ALA A 653 -20.42 16.97 11.18
CA ALA A 653 -21.74 16.43 11.52
C ALA A 653 -22.88 17.37 11.12
N ASN A 654 -22.76 18.66 11.46
CA ASN A 654 -23.76 19.68 11.11
C ASN A 654 -23.87 19.88 9.60
N LYS A 655 -22.74 19.82 8.87
CA LYS A 655 -22.75 19.89 7.41
C LYS A 655 -23.51 18.70 6.81
N LEU A 656 -23.24 17.48 7.27
CA LEU A 656 -23.92 16.26 6.82
C LEU A 656 -25.44 16.37 7.04
N ASN A 657 -25.85 16.73 8.26
CA ASN A 657 -27.26 16.84 8.64
C ASN A 657 -28.04 17.88 7.83
N SER A 658 -27.36 18.87 7.24
CA SER A 658 -27.98 19.92 6.44
C SER A 658 -27.88 19.72 4.94
N THR A 659 -27.08 18.77 4.46
CA THR A 659 -26.76 18.62 3.03
C THR A 659 -27.08 17.25 2.45
N CYS A 660 -26.97 16.16 3.22
CA CYS A 660 -27.28 14.82 2.70
C CYS A 660 -28.78 14.68 2.43
N ALA A 661 -29.13 14.12 1.27
CA ALA A 661 -30.53 13.88 0.88
C ALA A 661 -31.24 12.87 1.78
N SER A 662 -30.51 11.98 2.46
CA SER A 662 -31.05 11.00 3.40
C SER A 662 -31.45 11.60 4.76
N GLU A 663 -31.26 12.92 4.95
CA GLU A 663 -31.56 13.66 6.19
C GLU A 663 -31.06 12.92 7.46
N PRO A 664 -29.76 12.55 7.53
CA PRO A 664 -29.22 11.92 8.72
C PRO A 664 -29.22 12.90 9.90
N THR A 665 -29.10 12.37 11.12
CA THR A 665 -28.89 13.19 12.32
C THR A 665 -27.63 12.72 13.05
N TYR A 666 -26.48 12.96 12.43
CA TYR A 666 -25.19 12.67 13.00
C TYR A 666 -24.90 13.49 14.25
N VAL A 667 -24.35 12.79 15.25
CA VAL A 667 -23.77 13.35 16.48
C VAL A 667 -22.29 12.95 16.54
N ALA A 668 -21.42 13.92 16.84
CA ALA A 668 -19.99 13.71 16.95
C ALA A 668 -19.56 13.31 18.37
N TYR A 669 -18.65 12.34 18.46
CA TYR A 669 -18.01 11.90 19.69
C TYR A 669 -16.50 11.82 19.44
N LEU A 670 -15.70 12.50 20.26
CA LEU A 670 -14.24 12.48 20.16
C LEU A 670 -13.66 12.71 21.56
N GLN A 671 -12.56 12.02 21.88
CA GLN A 671 -11.77 12.26 23.08
C GLN A 671 -10.33 12.54 22.66
N GLU A 672 -9.79 13.68 23.08
CA GLU A 672 -8.42 14.11 22.71
C GLU A 672 -7.39 13.05 23.08
N GLY A 673 -6.44 12.78 22.19
CA GLY A 673 -5.38 11.80 22.32
C GLY A 673 -4.09 12.39 22.89
N ASN A 674 -2.95 11.89 22.40
CA ASN A 674 -1.60 12.31 22.78
C ASN A 674 -0.72 12.67 21.56
N ASP A 675 -1.29 12.71 20.36
CA ASP A 675 -0.55 12.97 19.14
C ASP A 675 0.01 14.38 19.16
N VAL A 676 1.34 14.50 19.01
CA VAL A 676 2.01 15.81 19.05
C VAL A 676 1.64 16.69 17.86
N GLY A 677 1.16 16.09 16.77
CA GLY A 677 0.63 16.78 15.60
C GLY A 677 -0.80 17.28 15.79
N GLY A 678 -1.48 16.89 16.87
CA GLY A 678 -2.83 17.37 17.22
C GLY A 678 -3.96 16.66 16.50
N ILE A 679 -3.78 15.41 16.06
CA ILE A 679 -4.82 14.63 15.39
C ILE A 679 -5.30 13.45 16.23
N ASP A 680 -6.58 13.17 16.15
CA ASP A 680 -7.30 12.21 16.98
C ASP A 680 -8.21 11.27 16.19
N VAL A 681 -8.86 10.38 16.95
CA VAL A 681 -9.89 9.45 16.48
C VAL A 681 -11.25 9.79 17.10
N GLY A 682 -12.33 9.60 16.36
CA GLY A 682 -13.69 9.91 16.81
C GLY A 682 -14.76 9.11 16.07
N PHE A 683 -16.02 9.33 16.44
CA PHE A 683 -17.19 8.76 15.79
C PHE A 683 -18.18 9.84 15.36
N LEU A 684 -18.76 9.66 14.17
CA LEU A 684 -20.04 10.25 13.78
C LEU A 684 -21.12 9.17 13.84
N VAL A 685 -22.17 9.42 14.62
CA VAL A 685 -23.24 8.43 14.86
C VAL A 685 -24.59 8.96 14.38
N ASN A 686 -25.23 8.26 13.45
CA ASN A 686 -26.51 8.66 12.86
C ASN A 686 -27.69 8.32 13.79
N THR A 687 -28.26 9.33 14.43
CA THR A 687 -29.33 9.17 15.43
C THR A 687 -30.74 9.33 14.86
N ARG A 688 -30.91 9.26 13.53
CA ARG A 688 -32.19 9.52 12.85
C ARG A 688 -33.31 8.66 13.44
N ALA A 689 -34.56 9.09 13.33
CA ALA A 689 -35.66 8.32 13.91
C ALA A 689 -35.83 6.97 13.19
N ALA A 690 -35.87 5.88 13.97
CA ALA A 690 -36.33 4.55 13.57
C ALA A 690 -37.60 4.25 14.39
N GLY A 691 -38.76 4.62 13.83
CA GLY A 691 -40.02 4.61 14.56
C GLY A 691 -40.03 5.62 15.73
N ALA A 692 -40.19 5.13 16.97
CA ALA A 692 -40.25 5.96 18.17
C ALA A 692 -38.90 6.12 18.90
N VAL A 693 -37.82 5.51 18.37
CA VAL A 693 -36.47 5.54 18.96
C VAL A 693 -35.46 6.05 17.94
N SER A 694 -34.23 6.32 18.39
CA SER A 694 -33.11 6.63 17.49
C SER A 694 -32.57 5.38 16.80
N ARG A 695 -32.19 5.53 15.53
CA ARG A 695 -31.54 4.52 14.68
C ARG A 695 -30.31 3.95 15.36
N VAL A 696 -29.45 4.79 15.91
CA VAL A 696 -28.35 4.36 16.78
C VAL A 696 -28.50 5.01 18.15
N GLN A 697 -28.56 4.16 19.18
CA GLN A 697 -28.51 4.58 20.58
C GLN A 697 -27.13 4.28 21.15
N VAL A 698 -26.37 5.33 21.47
CA VAL A 698 -25.07 5.21 22.12
C VAL A 698 -25.25 4.81 23.57
N VAL A 699 -24.70 3.65 23.94
CA VAL A 699 -24.68 3.14 25.31
C VAL A 699 -23.46 3.66 26.05
N GLU A 700 -22.30 3.64 25.40
CA GLU A 700 -21.02 4.00 26.03
C GLU A 700 -19.99 4.46 25.00
N ILE A 701 -19.16 5.42 25.40
CA ILE A 701 -17.96 5.86 24.68
C ILE A 701 -16.79 5.82 25.65
N GLU A 702 -15.73 5.07 25.34
CA GLU A 702 -14.56 4.91 26.20
C GLU A 702 -13.26 4.93 25.38
N GLN A 703 -12.30 5.76 25.78
CA GLN A 703 -10.95 5.79 25.19
C GLN A 703 -10.00 4.88 25.98
N HIS A 704 -9.32 3.98 25.28
CA HIS A 704 -8.48 2.96 25.89
C HIS A 704 -6.99 3.27 25.71
N GLY A 705 -6.22 3.19 26.79
CA GLY A 705 -4.77 3.24 26.72
C GLY A 705 -4.14 4.63 26.66
N LYS A 706 -4.91 5.72 26.92
CA LYS A 706 -4.41 7.10 26.85
C LYS A 706 -3.17 7.35 27.70
N THR A 707 -3.13 6.83 28.93
CA THR A 707 -1.99 7.01 29.86
C THR A 707 -1.07 5.81 29.90
N THR A 708 -1.27 4.81 29.02
CA THR A 708 -0.45 3.60 28.99
C THR A 708 0.96 3.97 28.51
N THR A 709 1.95 3.59 29.31
CA THR A 709 3.37 3.73 28.97
C THR A 709 3.96 2.38 28.58
N TRP A 710 5.07 2.43 27.86
CA TRP A 710 5.86 1.25 27.51
C TRP A 710 7.35 1.54 27.69
N SER A 711 8.12 0.48 27.89
CA SER A 711 9.58 0.55 27.97
C SER A 711 10.19 0.39 26.59
N GLU A 712 10.94 1.39 26.16
CA GLU A 712 11.61 1.39 24.87
C GLU A 712 12.82 0.44 24.89
N PRO A 713 13.27 -0.11 23.74
CA PRO A 713 14.46 -0.95 23.68
C PRO A 713 15.73 -0.29 24.26
N GLY A 714 15.82 1.05 24.20
CA GLY A 714 16.93 1.83 24.78
C GLY A 714 16.87 2.02 26.30
N GLY A 715 15.81 1.56 26.97
CA GLY A 715 15.60 1.68 28.42
C GLY A 715 14.79 2.90 28.88
N ASP A 716 14.49 3.83 27.97
CA ASP A 716 13.60 4.96 28.23
C ASP A 716 12.13 4.52 28.35
N THR A 717 11.26 5.41 28.83
CA THR A 717 9.81 5.17 28.92
C THR A 717 9.06 6.30 28.22
N SER A 718 8.11 5.94 27.36
CA SER A 718 7.22 6.89 26.68
C SER A 718 5.78 6.40 26.65
N LEU A 719 4.85 7.25 26.17
CA LEU A 719 3.47 6.86 25.93
C LEU A 719 3.41 5.83 24.80
N LEU A 720 2.62 4.79 25.01
CA LEU A 720 2.43 3.72 24.02
C LEU A 720 1.55 4.21 22.88
N ASN A 721 0.38 4.77 23.20
CA ASN A 721 -0.60 5.19 22.21
C ASN A 721 -0.58 6.70 22.04
N ASP A 722 -0.05 7.14 20.90
CA ASP A 722 -0.11 8.54 20.49
C ASP A 722 -1.59 8.90 20.17
N ARG A 723 -2.32 7.97 19.53
CA ARG A 723 -3.75 8.08 19.21
C ARG A 723 -4.50 6.87 19.79
N PRO A 724 -4.94 6.95 21.06
CA PRO A 724 -5.50 5.80 21.76
C PRO A 724 -6.83 5.34 21.15
N PRO A 725 -7.07 4.01 21.00
CA PRO A 725 -8.32 3.50 20.46
C PRO A 725 -9.55 4.02 21.21
N LEU A 726 -10.61 4.36 20.47
CA LEU A 726 -11.88 4.81 21.04
C LEU A 726 -12.96 3.74 20.76
N ARG A 727 -13.60 3.25 21.82
CA ARG A 727 -14.68 2.27 21.78
C ARG A 727 -16.03 2.97 21.87
N LEU A 728 -16.96 2.58 21.01
CA LEU A 728 -18.39 2.87 21.06
C LEU A 728 -19.16 1.57 21.29
N LYS A 729 -19.98 1.50 22.35
CA LYS A 729 -21.05 0.49 22.48
C LYS A 729 -22.37 1.11 22.08
N ALA A 730 -23.13 0.46 21.20
CA ALA A 730 -24.38 0.98 20.69
C ALA A 730 -25.45 -0.11 20.49
N LEU A 731 -26.70 0.31 20.47
CA LEU A 731 -27.84 -0.48 19.97
C LEU A 731 -28.32 0.15 18.66
N VAL A 732 -28.29 -0.61 17.57
CA VAL A 732 -28.80 -0.18 16.27
C VAL A 732 -30.21 -0.73 16.09
N THR A 733 -31.18 0.14 15.83
CA THR A 733 -32.59 -0.21 15.62
C THR A 733 -32.96 -0.03 14.16
N LEU A 734 -33.44 -1.09 13.51
CA LEU A 734 -33.95 -1.07 12.13
C LEU A 734 -35.33 -0.41 12.07
N ASP A 735 -35.71 0.04 10.88
CA ASP A 735 -36.99 0.73 10.67
C ASP A 735 -38.20 -0.16 10.98
N ASP A 736 -38.01 -1.49 10.96
CA ASP A 736 -39.00 -2.49 11.37
C ASP A 736 -38.99 -2.83 12.88
N GLY A 737 -38.10 -2.20 13.65
CA GLY A 737 -37.97 -2.36 15.09
C GLY A 737 -37.02 -3.46 15.56
N ARG A 738 -36.38 -4.22 14.66
CA ARG A 738 -35.30 -5.15 15.05
C ARG A 738 -34.15 -4.38 15.68
N ASN A 739 -33.53 -4.97 16.70
CA ASN A 739 -32.42 -4.37 17.43
C ASN A 739 -31.17 -5.23 17.29
N TYR A 740 -30.03 -4.59 17.04
CA TYR A 740 -28.74 -5.24 16.89
C TYR A 740 -27.68 -4.52 17.74
N PRO A 741 -27.20 -5.12 18.84
CA PRO A 741 -26.14 -4.54 19.67
C PRO A 741 -24.79 -4.66 18.97
N ILE A 742 -23.99 -3.61 19.02
CA ILE A 742 -22.69 -3.55 18.36
C ILE A 742 -21.67 -2.79 19.19
N THR A 743 -20.42 -3.25 19.17
CA THR A 743 -19.25 -2.55 19.70
C THR A 743 -18.35 -2.18 18.53
N ALA A 744 -18.18 -0.89 18.28
CA ALA A 744 -17.24 -0.36 17.28
C ALA A 744 -16.00 0.21 17.96
N ILE A 745 -14.81 -0.09 17.45
CA ILE A 745 -13.54 0.46 17.92
C ILE A 745 -12.85 1.17 16.75
N VAL A 746 -12.61 2.47 16.89
CA VAL A 746 -11.82 3.22 15.90
C VAL A 746 -10.34 3.23 16.28
N VAL A 747 -9.49 2.92 15.30
CA VAL A 747 -8.05 2.69 15.49
C VAL A 747 -7.23 3.63 14.61
N HIS A 748 -6.16 4.21 15.16
CA HIS A 748 -5.14 4.92 14.39
C HIS A 748 -3.73 4.62 14.95
N GLN A 749 -3.14 3.50 14.52
CA GLN A 749 -1.82 3.06 15.01
C GLN A 749 -0.67 3.88 14.43
N ARG A 750 0.55 3.64 14.91
CA ARG A 750 1.76 4.34 14.45
C ARG A 750 2.09 4.00 13.00
N SER A 751 2.44 5.04 12.23
CA SER A 751 2.93 4.97 10.85
C SER A 751 4.13 4.02 10.65
N LEU A 752 4.20 3.46 9.43
CA LEU A 752 5.31 2.67 8.88
C LEU A 752 6.63 3.45 8.77
N ASN A 753 6.63 4.79 8.92
CA ASN A 753 7.84 5.60 8.79
C ASN A 753 8.98 5.15 9.73
N GLY A 754 10.11 4.74 9.13
CA GLY A 754 11.31 4.26 9.80
C GLY A 754 11.26 2.78 10.21
N ASN A 755 10.29 2.01 9.72
CA ASN A 755 10.17 0.57 9.97
C ASN A 755 11.30 -0.26 9.32
N ASP A 756 11.77 0.22 8.17
CA ASP A 756 12.87 -0.25 7.32
C ASP A 756 14.25 0.19 7.83
N ALA A 757 14.30 1.23 8.67
CA ALA A 757 15.57 1.75 9.18
C ALA A 757 16.37 0.70 9.97
N THR A 758 17.70 0.73 9.81
CA THR A 758 18.63 -0.10 10.57
C THR A 758 19.02 0.56 11.90
N GLY A 759 19.55 -0.24 12.83
CA GLY A 759 19.99 0.23 14.14
C GLY A 759 18.86 0.59 15.11
N SER A 760 19.22 1.26 16.20
CA SER A 760 18.35 1.46 17.37
C SER A 760 17.07 2.26 17.09
N SER A 761 17.10 3.16 16.10
CA SER A 761 15.91 3.92 15.69
C SER A 761 14.85 3.01 15.08
N GLY A 762 15.23 2.17 14.12
CA GLY A 762 14.32 1.20 13.51
C GLY A 762 13.85 0.13 14.50
N ASP A 763 14.73 -0.35 15.38
CA ASP A 763 14.37 -1.31 16.44
C ASP A 763 13.27 -0.76 17.34
N ARG A 764 13.38 0.53 17.71
CA ARG A 764 12.34 1.22 18.50
C ARG A 764 11.03 1.35 17.74
N VAL A 765 11.06 1.66 16.44
CA VAL A 765 9.85 1.76 15.61
C VAL A 765 9.12 0.43 15.55
N ARG A 766 9.82 -0.65 15.16
CA ARG A 766 9.26 -2.00 15.09
C ARG A 766 8.67 -2.44 16.44
N ALA A 767 9.43 -2.24 17.53
CA ALA A 767 8.98 -2.59 18.87
C ALA A 767 7.74 -1.79 19.32
N LYS A 768 7.67 -0.48 19.04
CA LYS A 768 6.50 0.33 19.41
C LYS A 768 5.26 -0.12 18.63
N ARG A 769 5.39 -0.41 17.33
CA ARG A 769 4.29 -0.91 16.50
C ARG A 769 3.77 -2.25 16.99
N ALA A 770 4.66 -3.20 17.27
CA ALA A 770 4.30 -4.48 17.90
C ALA A 770 3.54 -4.28 19.22
N LYS A 771 4.02 -3.40 20.11
CA LYS A 771 3.38 -3.13 21.41
C LYS A 771 2.00 -2.48 21.28
N GLN A 772 1.77 -1.64 20.26
CA GLN A 772 0.45 -1.08 19.96
C GLN A 772 -0.52 -2.15 19.44
N ALA A 773 -0.04 -3.05 18.58
CA ALA A 773 -0.82 -4.18 18.08
C ALA A 773 -1.19 -5.16 19.21
N GLU A 774 -0.23 -5.53 20.07
CA GLU A 774 -0.48 -6.36 21.27
C GLU A 774 -1.48 -5.72 22.22
N PHE A 775 -1.38 -4.40 22.45
CA PHE A 775 -2.33 -3.68 23.30
C PHE A 775 -3.75 -3.73 22.75
N LEU A 776 -3.92 -3.52 21.44
CA LEU A 776 -5.22 -3.59 20.79
C LEU A 776 -5.77 -5.03 20.81
N ALA A 777 -4.93 -6.02 20.53
CA ALA A 777 -5.31 -7.43 20.62
C ALA A 777 -5.77 -7.81 22.04
N GLN A 778 -5.04 -7.37 23.08
CA GLN A 778 -5.43 -7.62 24.46
C GLN A 778 -6.76 -6.94 24.82
N LEU A 779 -6.98 -5.70 24.36
CA LEU A 779 -8.25 -5.01 24.57
C LEU A 779 -9.42 -5.81 24.01
N VAL A 780 -9.28 -6.36 22.81
CA VAL A 780 -10.33 -7.17 22.18
C VAL A 780 -10.48 -8.52 22.89
N ASP A 781 -9.38 -9.18 23.26
CA ASP A 781 -9.40 -10.44 24.01
C ASP A 781 -10.14 -10.30 25.35
N ASP A 782 -9.89 -9.21 26.08
CA ASP A 782 -10.58 -8.89 27.33
C ASP A 782 -12.09 -8.72 27.12
N LEU A 783 -12.51 -8.07 26.02
CA LEU A 783 -13.92 -7.89 25.67
C LEU A 783 -14.59 -9.21 25.31
N GLN A 784 -13.96 -10.03 24.46
CA GLN A 784 -14.46 -11.34 24.06
C GLN A 784 -14.56 -12.30 25.26
N THR A 785 -13.59 -12.24 26.17
CA THR A 785 -13.58 -13.05 27.39
C THR A 785 -14.68 -12.60 28.36
N ALA A 786 -14.87 -11.29 28.51
CA ALA A 786 -15.92 -10.75 29.37
C ALA A 786 -17.33 -11.05 28.85
N ASN A 787 -17.52 -11.03 27.53
CA ASN A 787 -18.78 -11.36 26.87
C ASN A 787 -18.54 -12.03 25.50
N PRO A 788 -18.58 -13.37 25.43
CA PRO A 788 -18.39 -14.11 24.18
C PRO A 788 -19.42 -13.79 23.09
N ASP A 789 -20.59 -13.27 23.46
CA ASP A 789 -21.64 -12.90 22.51
C ASP A 789 -21.49 -11.46 21.98
N GLU A 790 -20.52 -10.68 22.47
CA GLU A 790 -20.31 -9.29 22.06
C GLU A 790 -19.90 -9.21 20.58
N LYS A 791 -20.62 -8.40 19.79
CA LYS A 791 -20.36 -8.21 18.36
C LYS A 791 -19.40 -7.05 18.20
N ILE A 792 -18.18 -7.31 17.75
CA ILE A 792 -17.08 -6.33 17.75
C ILE A 792 -16.66 -6.05 16.31
N VAL A 793 -16.55 -4.77 15.98
CA VAL A 793 -16.02 -4.27 14.71
C VAL A 793 -14.90 -3.26 15.01
N LEU A 794 -13.73 -3.45 14.41
CA LEU A 794 -12.66 -2.46 14.40
C LEU A 794 -12.60 -1.81 13.02
N VAL A 795 -12.47 -0.49 12.98
CA VAL A 795 -12.33 0.30 11.73
C VAL A 795 -11.30 1.40 11.90
N GLY A 796 -10.64 1.80 10.81
CA GLY A 796 -9.72 2.95 10.79
C GLY A 796 -8.38 2.58 10.17
N ASP A 797 -7.39 3.42 10.42
CA ASP A 797 -6.04 3.31 9.85
C ASP A 797 -5.11 2.54 10.81
N PHE A 798 -4.84 1.28 10.49
CA PHE A 798 -3.94 0.45 11.29
C PHE A 798 -2.47 0.72 10.94
N ASN A 799 -2.19 1.51 9.89
CA ASN A 799 -0.86 1.76 9.37
C ASN A 799 -0.07 0.45 9.19
N ALA A 800 -0.74 -0.60 8.74
CA ALA A 800 -0.17 -1.93 8.57
C ALA A 800 -0.85 -2.64 7.41
N PHE A 801 -0.08 -3.40 6.63
CA PHE A 801 -0.60 -4.15 5.50
C PHE A 801 -1.44 -5.34 5.97
N GLU A 802 -2.33 -5.84 5.12
CA GLU A 802 -3.08 -7.08 5.35
C GLU A 802 -2.18 -8.34 5.38
N VAL A 803 -0.95 -8.21 4.88
CA VAL A 803 0.08 -9.25 4.84
C VAL A 803 1.24 -8.89 5.76
N ASN A 804 2.02 -9.89 6.18
CA ASN A 804 3.26 -9.69 6.93
C ASN A 804 4.26 -8.84 6.13
N ASP A 805 4.67 -7.68 6.66
CA ASP A 805 5.61 -6.76 6.01
C ASP A 805 7.09 -7.21 6.10
N GLY A 806 7.37 -8.30 6.81
CA GLY A 806 8.71 -8.85 7.03
C GLY A 806 9.51 -8.15 8.13
N TYR A 807 9.08 -6.98 8.61
CA TYR A 807 9.71 -6.27 9.72
C TYR A 807 9.00 -6.54 11.04
N VAL A 808 7.69 -6.34 11.07
CA VAL A 808 6.80 -6.56 12.21
C VAL A 808 5.37 -6.78 11.70
N ASP A 809 4.81 -7.95 11.99
CA ASP A 809 3.47 -8.31 11.53
C ASP A 809 2.37 -7.73 12.43
N ALA A 810 2.19 -6.41 12.37
CA ALA A 810 1.24 -5.70 13.23
C ALA A 810 -0.22 -6.14 13.01
N MET A 811 -0.63 -6.45 11.78
CA MET A 811 -1.98 -6.97 11.52
C MET A 811 -2.15 -8.41 11.96
N GLY A 812 -1.16 -9.29 11.74
CA GLY A 812 -1.19 -10.64 12.28
C GLY A 812 -1.26 -10.65 13.81
N ILE A 813 -0.49 -9.79 14.48
CA ILE A 813 -0.58 -9.62 15.94
C ILE A 813 -1.99 -9.14 16.34
N THR A 814 -2.53 -8.13 15.67
CA THR A 814 -3.85 -7.55 16.00
C THR A 814 -5.00 -8.54 15.77
N THR A 815 -4.87 -9.45 14.81
CA THR A 815 -5.93 -10.41 14.44
C THR A 815 -5.79 -11.79 15.07
N GLY A 816 -4.67 -12.08 15.75
CA GLY A 816 -4.44 -13.40 16.34
C GLY A 816 -3.70 -14.39 15.43
N ASN A 817 -3.20 -13.93 14.28
CA ASN A 817 -2.46 -14.72 13.31
C ASN A 817 -1.03 -14.16 13.07
N PRO A 818 -0.19 -13.97 14.12
CA PRO A 818 1.13 -13.37 13.94
C PRO A 818 2.05 -14.28 13.11
N ALA A 819 2.83 -13.69 12.22
CA ALA A 819 3.86 -14.37 11.46
C ALA A 819 4.85 -15.12 12.37
N PRO A 820 5.41 -16.26 11.91
CA PRO A 820 6.47 -16.96 12.62
C PRO A 820 7.67 -16.06 12.90
N ALA A 821 8.36 -16.27 14.03
CA ALA A 821 9.54 -15.48 14.40
C ALA A 821 10.69 -15.52 13.38
N SER A 822 10.71 -16.53 12.50
CA SER A 822 11.67 -16.65 11.40
C SER A 822 11.33 -15.81 10.18
N GLU A 823 10.12 -15.25 10.11
CA GLU A 823 9.59 -14.52 8.96
C GLU A 823 9.47 -13.01 9.21
N VAL A 824 9.94 -12.53 10.37
CA VAL A 824 9.96 -11.12 10.73
C VAL A 824 11.28 -10.73 11.40
N VAL A 825 11.68 -9.48 11.20
CA VAL A 825 12.83 -8.88 11.91
C VAL A 825 12.55 -8.76 13.42
N PHE A 826 11.36 -8.28 13.77
CA PHE A 826 10.91 -8.12 15.14
C PHE A 826 9.64 -8.93 15.35
N TRP A 827 9.77 -10.01 16.12
CA TRP A 827 8.66 -10.87 16.46
C TRP A 827 8.00 -10.46 17.77
N ALA A 828 6.66 -10.52 17.78
CA ALA A 828 5.84 -10.46 18.97
C ALA A 828 4.65 -11.41 18.81
N ASP A 829 4.15 -11.91 19.93
CA ASP A 829 3.02 -12.83 19.96
C ASP A 829 1.69 -12.07 20.08
N SER A 830 0.58 -12.74 19.76
CA SER A 830 -0.76 -12.18 19.93
C SER A 830 -1.50 -12.83 21.11
N PRO A 831 -2.11 -12.03 22.01
CA PRO A 831 -3.09 -12.52 22.98
C PRO A 831 -4.26 -13.26 22.32
N LEU A 832 -4.65 -12.86 21.11
CA LEU A 832 -5.74 -13.46 20.34
C LEU A 832 -5.33 -14.75 19.61
N SER A 833 -4.06 -15.16 19.69
CA SER A 833 -3.61 -16.38 19.05
C SER A 833 -4.28 -17.61 19.66
N PRO A 834 -4.73 -18.60 18.87
CA PRO A 834 -5.25 -19.85 19.40
C PRO A 834 -4.23 -20.60 20.26
N ALA A 835 -2.93 -20.40 19.99
CA ALA A 835 -1.85 -20.98 20.78
C ALA A 835 -1.84 -20.48 22.24
N ASN A 836 -2.36 -19.26 22.46
CA ASN A 836 -2.49 -18.63 23.77
C ASN A 836 -3.90 -18.79 24.37
N GLY A 837 -4.80 -19.50 23.69
CA GLY A 837 -6.20 -19.66 24.08
C GLY A 837 -7.11 -18.48 23.71
N GLY A 838 -6.60 -17.53 22.93
CA GLY A 838 -7.38 -16.41 22.40
C GLY A 838 -8.25 -16.82 21.21
N ILE A 839 -9.18 -15.94 20.84
CA ILE A 839 -10.11 -16.11 19.71
C ILE A 839 -9.70 -15.13 18.59
N PRO A 840 -9.22 -15.62 17.44
CA PRO A 840 -8.82 -14.76 16.32
C PRO A 840 -9.95 -13.89 15.77
N LEU A 841 -9.55 -12.80 15.14
CA LEU A 841 -10.44 -11.93 14.38
C LEU A 841 -10.40 -12.28 12.89
N ILE A 842 -11.44 -11.84 12.18
CA ILE A 842 -11.62 -12.05 10.75
C ILE A 842 -11.34 -10.72 10.04
N MET A 843 -10.39 -10.75 9.11
CA MET A 843 -10.03 -9.60 8.27
C MET A 843 -11.14 -9.30 7.26
N GLY A 844 -11.64 -8.06 7.25
CA GLY A 844 -12.68 -7.64 6.32
C GLY A 844 -12.24 -7.67 4.86
N ASN A 845 -10.93 -7.54 4.58
CA ASN A 845 -10.40 -7.62 3.22
C ASN A 845 -10.66 -9.00 2.60
N GLU A 846 -10.74 -10.06 3.42
CA GLU A 846 -11.11 -11.40 2.96
C GLU A 846 -12.58 -11.50 2.51
N LEU A 847 -13.43 -10.57 3.00
CA LEU A 847 -14.84 -10.46 2.65
C LEU A 847 -15.09 -9.57 1.41
N ILE A 848 -14.05 -8.92 0.89
CA ILE A 848 -14.11 -8.18 -0.38
C ILE A 848 -14.09 -9.21 -1.52
N ALA A 849 -15.16 -9.23 -2.32
CA ALA A 849 -15.38 -10.23 -3.35
C ALA A 849 -14.36 -10.18 -4.50
N ASP A 850 -13.90 -8.98 -4.88
CA ASP A 850 -12.87 -8.78 -5.90
C ASP A 850 -11.51 -8.54 -5.23
N PRO A 851 -10.54 -9.46 -5.35
CA PRO A 851 -9.19 -9.27 -4.81
C PRO A 851 -8.48 -8.03 -5.34
N GLU A 852 -8.75 -7.58 -6.57
CA GLU A 852 -8.14 -6.35 -7.10
C GLU A 852 -8.62 -5.09 -6.35
N GLN A 853 -9.67 -5.19 -5.54
CA GLN A 853 -10.22 -4.11 -4.72
C GLN A 853 -9.72 -4.13 -3.26
N ARG A 854 -8.72 -4.94 -2.92
CA ARG A 854 -8.20 -5.05 -1.55
C ARG A 854 -7.08 -4.02 -1.27
N TYR A 855 -7.37 -2.75 -1.49
CA TYR A 855 -6.46 -1.64 -1.17
C TYR A 855 -7.26 -0.44 -0.69
N SER A 856 -6.61 0.40 0.11
CA SER A 856 -7.15 1.68 0.56
C SER A 856 -6.21 2.85 0.25
N TYR A 857 -4.99 2.57 -0.18
CA TYR A 857 -3.91 3.55 -0.24
C TYR A 857 -2.94 3.20 -1.39
N ILE A 858 -2.34 4.22 -2.01
CA ILE A 858 -1.30 4.03 -3.04
C ILE A 858 -0.07 4.85 -2.61
N PHE A 859 1.04 4.16 -2.37
CA PHE A 859 2.32 4.77 -2.02
C PHE A 859 3.43 4.15 -2.85
N GLY A 860 4.36 4.96 -3.33
CA GLY A 860 5.39 4.48 -4.22
C GLY A 860 4.87 3.81 -5.49
N ASN A 861 3.71 4.29 -5.94
CA ASN A 861 2.92 3.71 -7.02
C ASN A 861 2.49 2.25 -6.80
N ILE A 862 2.60 1.72 -5.58
CA ILE A 862 2.15 0.39 -5.18
C ILE A 862 0.80 0.52 -4.46
N SER A 863 -0.18 -0.28 -4.91
CA SER A 863 -1.48 -0.38 -4.24
C SER A 863 -1.35 -1.20 -2.96
N GLN A 864 -1.82 -0.66 -1.84
CA GLN A 864 -1.68 -1.27 -0.52
C GLN A 864 -2.89 -0.95 0.38
N SER A 865 -3.12 -1.79 1.38
CA SER A 865 -4.21 -1.60 2.34
C SER A 865 -3.66 -1.20 3.70
N LEU A 866 -4.10 -0.05 4.21
CA LEU A 866 -3.77 0.45 5.55
C LEU A 866 -5.03 0.66 6.41
N ASP A 867 -6.17 0.92 5.77
CA ASP A 867 -7.46 1.05 6.40
C ASP A 867 -8.22 -0.26 6.32
N HIS A 868 -8.52 -0.82 7.48
CA HIS A 868 -9.16 -2.13 7.56
C HIS A 868 -10.49 -2.03 8.27
N ALA A 869 -11.41 -2.92 7.90
CA ALA A 869 -12.52 -3.33 8.75
C ALA A 869 -12.21 -4.73 9.27
N VAL A 870 -12.32 -4.96 10.58
CA VAL A 870 -12.01 -6.26 11.21
C VAL A 870 -13.16 -6.62 12.13
N VAL A 871 -13.61 -7.89 12.10
CA VAL A 871 -14.73 -8.36 12.93
C VAL A 871 -14.34 -9.55 13.78
N ASN A 872 -15.02 -9.76 14.90
CA ASN A 872 -14.87 -10.99 15.66
C ASN A 872 -15.77 -12.13 15.18
N GLU A 873 -15.44 -13.36 15.58
CA GLU A 873 -16.20 -14.56 15.25
C GLU A 873 -17.68 -14.45 15.67
N ALA A 874 -17.95 -13.86 16.84
CA ALA A 874 -19.31 -13.72 17.36
C ALA A 874 -20.23 -12.95 16.41
N LEU A 875 -19.71 -11.96 15.67
CA LEU A 875 -20.45 -11.20 14.66
C LEU A 875 -20.57 -11.98 13.36
N ALA A 876 -19.46 -12.49 12.85
CA ALA A 876 -19.45 -13.21 11.57
C ALA A 876 -20.31 -14.48 11.59
N MET A 877 -20.44 -15.11 12.75
CA MET A 877 -21.20 -16.35 12.96
C MET A 877 -22.56 -16.14 13.65
N ASP A 878 -23.04 -14.89 13.76
CA ASP A 878 -24.35 -14.62 14.36
C ASP A 878 -25.47 -15.22 13.47
N PRO A 879 -26.32 -16.12 13.98
CA PRO A 879 -27.42 -16.70 13.20
C PRO A 879 -28.47 -15.66 12.75
N GLY A 880 -28.48 -14.47 13.35
CA GLY A 880 -29.28 -13.33 12.94
C GLY A 880 -28.68 -12.51 11.79
N VAL A 881 -27.46 -12.83 11.34
CA VAL A 881 -26.79 -12.17 10.20
C VAL A 881 -26.89 -13.06 8.96
N ALA A 882 -27.45 -12.51 7.89
CA ALA A 882 -27.56 -13.18 6.60
C ALA A 882 -26.29 -13.00 5.75
N GLU A 883 -25.64 -11.84 5.84
CA GLU A 883 -24.48 -11.50 5.03
C GLU A 883 -23.64 -10.41 5.70
N VAL A 884 -22.32 -10.47 5.53
CA VAL A 884 -21.39 -9.40 5.88
C VAL A 884 -20.62 -9.00 4.61
N LEU A 885 -20.71 -7.73 4.24
CA LEU A 885 -20.07 -7.16 3.05
C LEU A 885 -19.09 -6.08 3.45
N VAL A 886 -17.94 -6.01 2.80
CA VAL A 886 -16.95 -4.93 2.97
C VAL A 886 -16.68 -4.32 1.61
N ASP A 887 -16.78 -2.99 1.53
CA ASP A 887 -16.54 -2.20 0.33
C ASP A 887 -15.68 -0.98 0.68
N HIS A 888 -14.94 -0.45 -0.29
CA HIS A 888 -14.32 0.88 -0.18
C HIS A 888 -15.00 1.86 -1.12
N ALA A 889 -15.14 3.11 -0.68
CA ALA A 889 -15.49 4.17 -1.61
C ALA A 889 -14.23 4.63 -2.34
N ARG A 890 -14.14 4.34 -3.65
CA ARG A 890 -13.02 4.74 -4.51
C ARG A 890 -13.16 6.19 -4.89
N VAL A 891 -12.60 7.08 -4.08
CA VAL A 891 -12.63 8.53 -4.32
C VAL A 891 -11.30 9.21 -4.03
N ASN A 892 -10.33 8.51 -3.44
CA ASN A 892 -9.11 9.10 -2.90
C ASN A 892 -7.84 8.48 -3.50
N ALA A 893 -7.58 7.20 -3.23
CA ALA A 893 -6.27 6.59 -3.46
C ALA A 893 -5.87 6.60 -4.94
N ASP A 894 -6.80 6.24 -5.83
CA ASP A 894 -6.60 6.19 -7.28
C ASP A 894 -6.53 7.56 -7.97
N PHE A 895 -6.87 8.66 -7.28
CA PHE A 895 -7.02 9.96 -7.93
C PHE A 895 -5.80 10.86 -7.70
N ARG A 896 -5.38 11.59 -8.73
CA ARG A 896 -4.19 12.46 -8.68
C ARG A 896 -4.29 13.56 -7.62
N HIS A 897 -3.14 14.06 -7.19
CA HIS A 897 -3.02 15.07 -6.12
C HIS A 897 -3.74 16.38 -6.46
N GLY A 898 -3.74 16.78 -7.73
CA GLY A 898 -4.41 17.98 -8.22
C GLY A 898 -5.89 18.05 -7.83
N HIS A 899 -6.57 16.89 -7.75
CA HIS A 899 -7.97 16.83 -7.33
C HIS A 899 -8.19 17.31 -5.90
N PHE A 900 -7.19 17.27 -5.01
CA PHE A 900 -7.35 17.73 -3.62
C PHE A 900 -7.83 19.18 -3.55
N ALA A 901 -7.22 20.06 -4.35
CA ALA A 901 -7.53 21.48 -4.38
C ALA A 901 -8.68 21.86 -5.33
N GLU A 902 -9.25 20.90 -6.07
CA GLU A 902 -10.41 21.13 -6.94
C GLU A 902 -11.70 21.15 -6.11
N PHE A 903 -12.43 22.28 -6.18
CA PHE A 903 -13.64 22.55 -5.38
C PHE A 903 -14.72 23.25 -6.22
N ASP A 904 -15.45 22.49 -7.02
CA ASP A 904 -16.57 23.01 -7.82
C ASP A 904 -17.88 22.31 -7.44
N PRO A 905 -18.54 22.63 -6.31
CA PRO A 905 -19.87 22.09 -6.01
C PRO A 905 -20.93 22.59 -7.02
N PRO A 906 -22.01 21.83 -7.29
CA PRO A 906 -22.40 20.59 -6.63
C PRO A 906 -21.56 19.38 -7.08
N TYR A 907 -21.27 18.50 -6.13
CA TYR A 907 -20.67 17.20 -6.44
C TYR A 907 -21.73 16.26 -7.02
N THR A 908 -21.39 15.56 -8.11
CA THR A 908 -22.26 14.60 -8.80
C THR A 908 -21.44 13.40 -9.28
N SER A 909 -22.07 12.41 -9.90
CA SER A 909 -21.34 11.30 -10.56
C SER A 909 -20.35 11.78 -11.63
N GLU A 910 -20.66 12.89 -12.32
CA GLU A 910 -19.81 13.50 -13.34
C GLU A 910 -18.76 14.46 -12.76
N ASN A 911 -18.92 14.86 -11.49
CA ASN A 911 -18.01 15.74 -10.77
C ASN A 911 -17.84 15.24 -9.31
N PRO A 912 -17.18 14.09 -9.12
CA PRO A 912 -17.02 13.48 -7.80
C PRO A 912 -16.10 14.30 -6.87
N PRO A 913 -16.27 14.20 -5.53
CA PRO A 913 -15.43 14.86 -4.53
C PRO A 913 -14.09 14.13 -4.34
N LEU A 914 -13.29 14.09 -5.41
CA LEU A 914 -12.05 13.30 -5.49
C LEU A 914 -10.94 13.84 -4.59
N ARG A 915 -10.10 12.93 -4.08
CA ARG A 915 -8.90 13.23 -3.28
C ARG A 915 -9.23 14.12 -2.08
N THR A 916 -10.27 13.77 -1.34
CA THR A 916 -10.57 14.41 -0.04
C THR A 916 -9.55 13.99 1.03
N SER A 917 -9.04 12.78 0.87
CA SER A 917 -7.94 12.16 1.59
C SER A 917 -7.02 11.48 0.59
N ASP A 918 -5.90 10.95 1.04
CA ASP A 918 -5.06 9.99 0.33
C ASP A 918 -5.49 8.53 0.57
N HIS A 919 -6.38 8.30 1.54
CA HIS A 919 -6.95 6.98 1.86
C HIS A 919 -8.41 6.84 1.41
N ASP A 920 -8.76 5.74 0.74
CA ASP A 920 -10.15 5.38 0.43
C ASP A 920 -10.86 4.85 1.70
N PRO A 921 -12.01 5.44 2.08
CA PRO A 921 -12.74 4.97 3.25
C PRO A 921 -13.34 3.58 3.03
N VAL A 922 -13.35 2.79 4.10
CA VAL A 922 -13.89 1.43 4.13
C VAL A 922 -15.26 1.42 4.83
N ARG A 923 -16.20 0.60 4.34
CA ARG A 923 -17.49 0.37 4.98
C ARG A 923 -17.77 -1.13 5.07
N ILE A 924 -18.18 -1.58 6.25
CA ILE A 924 -18.80 -2.87 6.49
C ILE A 924 -20.33 -2.74 6.58
N SER A 925 -21.04 -3.60 5.86
CA SER A 925 -22.49 -3.75 5.91
C SER A 925 -22.84 -5.12 6.49
N ILE A 926 -23.58 -5.12 7.60
CA ILE A 926 -24.04 -6.33 8.30
C ILE A 926 -25.53 -6.49 8.00
N ARG A 927 -25.89 -7.39 7.09
CA ARG A 927 -27.28 -7.62 6.71
C ARG A 927 -27.93 -8.59 7.68
N LEU A 928 -28.97 -8.14 8.37
CA LEU A 928 -29.71 -8.98 9.30
C LEU A 928 -30.70 -9.88 8.56
N ALA A 929 -30.74 -11.16 8.93
CA ALA A 929 -31.73 -12.10 8.44
C ALA A 929 -33.15 -11.61 8.75
N GLN A 930 -34.03 -11.66 7.74
CA GLN A 930 -35.44 -11.42 7.95
C GLN A 930 -36.05 -12.62 8.69
N ILE A 931 -36.77 -12.35 9.78
CA ILE A 931 -37.56 -13.38 10.45
C ILE A 931 -38.90 -13.49 9.71
N LEU A 932 -39.00 -14.42 8.75
CA LEU A 932 -40.25 -14.70 8.05
C LEU A 932 -41.20 -15.49 8.98
N ASN A 933 -42.37 -14.92 9.27
CA ASN A 933 -43.38 -15.55 10.13
C ASN A 933 -44.73 -15.66 9.39
N ALA A 934 -45.20 -16.88 9.18
CA ALA A 934 -46.55 -17.18 8.72
C ALA A 934 -47.32 -17.81 9.88
N ASP A 935 -48.17 -17.03 10.55
CA ASP A 935 -49.05 -17.50 11.64
C ASP A 935 -50.25 -18.20 11.00
N LEU A 936 -50.11 -19.50 10.74
CA LEU A 936 -51.19 -20.29 10.19
C LEU A 936 -52.20 -20.61 11.28
N SER A 937 -53.44 -20.89 10.88
CA SER A 937 -54.46 -21.37 11.79
C SER A 937 -55.46 -22.19 11.01
N VAL A 938 -56.08 -23.17 11.67
CA VAL A 938 -57.13 -23.98 11.08
C VAL A 938 -58.33 -24.09 12.01
N THR A 939 -59.54 -24.03 11.45
CA THR A 939 -60.77 -24.41 12.14
C THR A 939 -61.50 -25.48 11.35
N ALA A 940 -62.21 -26.37 12.05
CA ALA A 940 -62.96 -27.46 11.45
C ALA A 940 -64.39 -27.46 12.02
N SER A 941 -65.38 -27.62 11.15
CA SER A 941 -66.79 -27.74 11.54
C SER A 941 -67.52 -28.75 10.66
N ALA A 942 -68.63 -29.30 11.15
CA ALA A 942 -69.53 -30.14 10.37
C ALA A 942 -70.85 -29.39 10.14
N GLU A 943 -71.43 -29.50 8.95
CA GLU A 943 -72.68 -28.83 8.58
C GLU A 943 -73.89 -29.38 9.39
N SER A 944 -73.81 -30.63 9.83
CA SER A 944 -74.81 -31.29 10.68
C SER A 944 -74.13 -32.10 11.77
N THR A 945 -74.64 -32.06 12.99
CA THR A 945 -74.10 -32.81 14.14
C THR A 945 -74.51 -34.28 14.15
N GLN A 946 -75.57 -34.63 13.42
CA GLN A 946 -76.08 -35.99 13.26
C GLN A 946 -76.64 -36.18 11.85
N ILE A 947 -76.40 -37.35 11.26
CA ILE A 947 -76.92 -37.73 9.94
C ILE A 947 -77.53 -39.14 9.98
N GLY A 948 -78.44 -39.43 9.05
CA GLY A 948 -78.98 -40.77 8.88
C GLY A 948 -77.95 -41.75 8.33
N SER A 949 -78.19 -43.04 8.54
CA SER A 949 -77.37 -44.10 7.94
C SER A 949 -77.47 -44.02 6.41
N GLY A 950 -76.34 -43.78 5.73
CA GLY A 950 -76.25 -43.64 4.28
C GLY A 950 -76.33 -42.20 3.75
N ASP A 951 -76.53 -41.20 4.61
CA ASP A 951 -76.44 -39.79 4.25
C ASP A 951 -74.97 -39.34 4.11
N THR A 952 -74.74 -38.21 3.44
CA THR A 952 -73.40 -37.60 3.29
C THR A 952 -73.13 -36.61 4.43
N ALA A 953 -72.04 -36.79 5.16
CA ALA A 953 -71.51 -35.77 6.07
C ALA A 953 -70.73 -34.72 5.26
N VAL A 954 -70.97 -33.44 5.55
CA VAL A 954 -70.24 -32.31 4.97
C VAL A 954 -69.48 -31.60 6.08
N PHE A 955 -68.18 -31.40 5.88
CA PHE A 955 -67.29 -30.69 6.78
C PHE A 955 -66.72 -29.44 6.09
N HIS A 956 -66.49 -28.38 6.86
CA HIS A 956 -65.76 -27.20 6.43
C HIS A 956 -64.45 -27.09 7.20
N VAL A 957 -63.37 -26.85 6.45
CA VAL A 957 -62.04 -26.56 7.00
C VAL A 957 -61.64 -25.16 6.54
N ASP A 958 -61.53 -24.22 7.48
CA ASP A 958 -61.06 -22.86 7.21
C ASP A 958 -59.58 -22.76 7.61
N VAL A 959 -58.73 -22.38 6.67
CA VAL A 959 -57.29 -22.12 6.87
C VAL A 959 -57.03 -20.62 6.72
N ALA A 960 -56.27 -20.02 7.62
CA ALA A 960 -55.88 -18.62 7.53
C ALA A 960 -54.41 -18.41 7.86
N ASN A 961 -53.78 -17.39 7.24
CA ASN A 961 -52.43 -16.92 7.56
C ASN A 961 -52.51 -15.50 8.12
N ALA A 962 -52.39 -15.34 9.44
CA ALA A 962 -52.38 -14.05 10.12
C ALA A 962 -50.98 -13.43 10.23
N GLY A 963 -49.94 -14.14 9.78
CA GLY A 963 -48.56 -13.67 9.85
C GLY A 963 -48.24 -12.63 8.78
N PRO A 964 -47.23 -11.76 9.01
CA PRO A 964 -46.83 -10.76 8.02
C PRO A 964 -46.17 -11.37 6.76
N SER A 965 -45.73 -12.63 6.82
CA SER A 965 -45.09 -13.34 5.71
C SER A 965 -46.02 -14.38 5.09
N SER A 966 -45.83 -14.69 3.81
CA SER A 966 -46.49 -15.83 3.18
C SER A 966 -45.96 -17.17 3.69
N ALA A 967 -46.82 -18.18 3.69
CA ALA A 967 -46.43 -19.57 3.94
C ALA A 967 -46.04 -20.25 2.62
N ASP A 968 -44.76 -20.58 2.44
CA ASP A 968 -44.21 -21.08 1.19
C ASP A 968 -43.31 -22.32 1.41
N PRO A 969 -43.76 -23.53 0.99
CA PRO A 969 -45.16 -23.89 0.70
C PRO A 969 -46.01 -24.04 1.97
N ALA A 970 -47.33 -23.88 1.80
CA ALA A 970 -48.32 -24.26 2.80
C ALA A 970 -48.87 -25.66 2.52
N SER A 971 -49.18 -26.41 3.58
CA SER A 971 -49.74 -27.77 3.52
C SER A 971 -50.91 -27.91 4.49
N LEU A 972 -51.94 -28.67 4.08
CA LEU A 972 -53.11 -29.01 4.87
C LEU A 972 -53.33 -30.52 4.79
N SER A 973 -53.33 -31.21 5.93
CA SER A 973 -53.66 -32.62 6.05
C SER A 973 -55.05 -32.79 6.67
N ILE A 974 -55.95 -33.45 5.97
CA ILE A 974 -57.32 -33.76 6.41
C ILE A 974 -57.40 -35.26 6.68
N MET A 975 -57.54 -35.64 7.95
CA MET A 975 -57.56 -37.03 8.41
C MET A 975 -58.91 -37.42 8.98
N PHE A 976 -59.44 -38.59 8.61
CA PHE A 976 -60.62 -39.21 9.19
C PHE A 976 -60.25 -40.42 10.05
N ASP A 977 -60.96 -40.62 11.17
CA ASP A 977 -60.83 -41.78 12.07
C ASP A 977 -61.58 -43.03 11.57
N GLY A 978 -61.65 -43.21 10.25
CA GLY A 978 -62.27 -44.35 9.60
C GLY A 978 -61.87 -44.49 8.14
N LEU A 979 -62.07 -45.70 7.59
CA LEU A 979 -61.86 -45.98 6.17
C LEU A 979 -63.01 -45.44 5.33
N VAL A 980 -62.86 -44.19 4.89
CA VAL A 980 -63.85 -43.45 4.11
C VAL A 980 -63.30 -43.02 2.74
N THR A 981 -64.19 -42.60 1.83
CA THR A 981 -63.84 -42.04 0.51
C THR A 981 -64.32 -40.59 0.44
N PRO A 982 -63.52 -39.63 0.97
CA PRO A 982 -63.90 -38.23 1.00
C PRO A 982 -63.75 -37.58 -0.37
N VAL A 983 -64.62 -36.62 -0.68
CA VAL A 983 -64.51 -35.70 -1.81
C VAL A 983 -64.16 -34.32 -1.26
N VAL A 984 -63.03 -33.76 -1.69
CA VAL A 984 -62.54 -32.45 -1.24
C VAL A 984 -62.75 -31.42 -2.36
N GLU A 985 -63.56 -30.41 -2.08
CA GLU A 985 -63.64 -29.19 -2.87
C GLU A 985 -62.65 -28.18 -2.30
N MET A 986 -61.62 -27.85 -3.09
CA MET A 986 -60.50 -26.99 -2.67
C MET A 986 -60.59 -25.59 -3.31
N PRO A 987 -60.12 -24.54 -2.63
CA PRO A 987 -60.03 -23.19 -3.18
C PRO A 987 -58.92 -23.06 -4.24
N SER A 988 -58.98 -21.99 -5.04
CA SER A 988 -57.98 -21.73 -6.08
C SER A 988 -56.59 -21.51 -5.48
N GLY A 989 -55.56 -22.17 -6.04
CA GLY A 989 -54.18 -22.09 -5.54
C GLY A 989 -53.74 -23.31 -4.73
N TRP A 990 -54.68 -24.15 -4.30
CA TRP A 990 -54.40 -25.41 -3.63
C TRP A 990 -54.49 -26.60 -4.59
N THR A 991 -53.70 -27.64 -4.33
CA THR A 991 -53.76 -28.93 -5.01
C THR A 991 -53.81 -30.04 -3.97
N CYS A 992 -54.84 -30.89 -4.01
CA CYS A 992 -55.00 -32.03 -3.12
C CYS A 992 -54.65 -33.35 -3.81
N ALA A 993 -53.92 -34.22 -3.10
CA ALA A 993 -53.64 -35.58 -3.52
C ALA A 993 -54.90 -36.48 -3.43
N ALA A 994 -54.82 -37.66 -4.02
CA ALA A 994 -55.85 -38.68 -3.82
C ALA A 994 -55.86 -39.17 -2.36
N ALA A 995 -57.04 -39.48 -1.84
CA ALA A 995 -57.19 -40.00 -0.48
C ALA A 995 -56.40 -41.30 -0.27
N THR A 996 -55.58 -41.33 0.78
CA THR A 996 -54.78 -42.50 1.17
C THR A 996 -55.44 -43.16 2.38
N GLN A 997 -55.66 -44.48 2.30
CA GLN A 997 -56.28 -45.27 3.36
C GLN A 997 -55.23 -46.13 4.05
N ASP A 998 -55.10 -46.01 5.38
CA ASP A 998 -54.29 -46.91 6.20
C ASP A 998 -55.21 -47.93 6.87
N ALA A 999 -55.22 -49.17 6.35
CA ALA A 999 -56.04 -50.24 6.88
C ALA A 999 -55.60 -50.72 8.29
N LEU A 1000 -54.33 -50.51 8.68
CA LEU A 1000 -53.81 -50.89 9.99
C LEU A 1000 -54.17 -49.84 11.05
N ALA A 1001 -54.04 -48.55 10.72
CA ALA A 1001 -54.43 -47.45 11.60
C ALA A 1001 -55.94 -47.15 11.57
N HIS A 1002 -56.66 -47.69 10.59
CA HIS A 1002 -58.07 -47.43 10.33
C HIS A 1002 -58.38 -45.96 10.05
N THR A 1003 -57.53 -45.29 9.27
CA THR A 1003 -57.66 -43.87 8.94
C THR A 1003 -57.67 -43.62 7.43
N THR A 1004 -58.27 -42.50 7.03
CA THR A 1004 -58.16 -41.95 5.67
C THR A 1004 -57.55 -40.56 5.75
N THR A 1005 -56.52 -40.27 4.94
CA THR A 1005 -55.89 -38.94 4.88
C THR A 1005 -55.96 -38.36 3.47
N VAL A 1006 -56.20 -37.05 3.36
CA VAL A 1006 -56.06 -36.25 2.15
C VAL A 1006 -55.09 -35.11 2.44
N ASP A 1007 -53.98 -35.06 1.71
CA ASP A 1007 -52.99 -33.98 1.83
C ASP A 1007 -53.14 -32.99 0.68
N CYS A 1008 -53.20 -31.71 1.04
CA CYS A 1008 -53.31 -30.59 0.12
C CYS A 1008 -52.12 -29.65 0.29
N THR A 1009 -51.65 -29.06 -0.81
CA THR A 1009 -50.51 -28.13 -0.82
C THR A 1009 -50.81 -26.90 -1.65
N ALA A 1010 -50.30 -25.75 -1.22
CA ALA A 1010 -50.21 -24.53 -2.01
C ALA A 1010 -48.73 -24.12 -2.11
N SER A 1011 -48.29 -23.70 -3.30
CA SER A 1011 -46.91 -23.22 -3.49
C SER A 1011 -46.65 -21.94 -2.70
N GLU A 1012 -47.67 -21.12 -2.49
CA GLU A 1012 -47.60 -19.96 -1.62
C GLU A 1012 -48.99 -19.68 -1.05
N PHE A 1013 -49.07 -19.43 0.26
CA PHE A 1013 -50.29 -18.98 0.93
C PHE A 1013 -50.04 -17.60 1.55
N ALA A 1014 -50.54 -16.57 0.86
CA ALA A 1014 -50.20 -15.16 1.12
C ALA A 1014 -50.52 -14.71 2.56
N SER A 1015 -49.81 -13.68 3.02
CA SER A 1015 -50.13 -13.01 4.28
C SER A 1015 -51.58 -12.49 4.26
N SER A 1016 -52.28 -12.62 5.39
CA SER A 1016 -53.69 -12.26 5.57
C SER A 1016 -54.68 -13.03 4.69
N ALA A 1017 -54.26 -14.09 3.99
CA ALA A 1017 -55.15 -14.95 3.23
C ALA A 1017 -55.99 -15.85 4.14
N ALA A 1018 -57.22 -16.15 3.69
CA ALA A 1018 -58.11 -17.11 4.34
C ALA A 1018 -58.88 -17.90 3.27
N ASP A 1019 -58.82 -19.22 3.38
CA ASP A 1019 -59.32 -20.17 2.39
C ASP A 1019 -60.18 -21.25 3.07
N ARG A 1020 -61.24 -21.68 2.38
CA ARG A 1020 -62.17 -22.70 2.87
C ARG A 1020 -62.18 -23.93 1.98
N PHE A 1021 -62.03 -25.10 2.60
CA PHE A 1021 -62.25 -26.41 1.98
C PHE A 1021 -63.61 -26.95 2.40
N THR A 1022 -64.30 -27.60 1.47
CA THR A 1022 -65.53 -28.37 1.75
C THR A 1022 -65.27 -29.84 1.51
N VAL A 1023 -65.46 -30.67 2.54
CA VAL A 1023 -65.15 -32.11 2.51
C VAL A 1023 -66.43 -32.90 2.69
N SER A 1024 -66.82 -33.66 1.68
CA SER A 1024 -68.03 -34.49 1.68
C SER A 1024 -67.70 -35.97 1.76
N VAL A 1025 -68.36 -36.72 2.63
CA VAL A 1025 -68.10 -38.14 2.85
C VAL A 1025 -69.39 -38.90 3.14
N ALA A 1026 -69.62 -40.00 2.41
CA ALA A 1026 -70.78 -40.86 2.65
C ALA A 1026 -70.65 -41.61 3.98
N SER A 1027 -71.71 -41.66 4.78
CA SER A 1027 -71.76 -42.42 6.03
C SER A 1027 -71.58 -43.91 5.77
N THR A 1028 -70.51 -44.50 6.31
CA THR A 1028 -70.14 -45.92 6.14
C THR A 1028 -70.71 -46.84 7.23
N GLY A 1029 -71.61 -46.33 8.08
CA GLY A 1029 -72.20 -47.07 9.21
C GLY A 1029 -71.41 -46.99 10.53
N THR A 1030 -70.35 -46.18 10.58
CA THR A 1030 -69.60 -45.86 11.81
C THR A 1030 -70.43 -44.93 12.70
N PRO A 1031 -70.62 -45.21 14.01
CA PRO A 1031 -71.51 -44.43 14.88
C PRO A 1031 -71.08 -42.97 15.09
N VAL A 1032 -69.78 -42.70 14.95
CA VAL A 1032 -69.19 -41.34 14.96
C VAL A 1032 -68.15 -41.30 13.85
N LEU A 1033 -68.17 -40.24 13.03
CA LEU A 1033 -67.14 -39.94 12.04
C LEU A 1033 -66.42 -38.66 12.47
N ARG A 1034 -65.13 -38.73 12.78
CA ARG A 1034 -64.31 -37.56 13.13
C ARG A 1034 -63.36 -37.20 12.01
N MET A 1035 -63.19 -35.90 11.80
CA MET A 1035 -62.26 -35.30 10.86
C MET A 1035 -61.34 -34.35 11.62
N THR A 1036 -60.03 -34.58 11.53
CA THR A 1036 -58.99 -33.69 12.05
C THR A 1036 -58.25 -33.04 10.88
N ALA A 1037 -58.21 -31.71 10.85
CA ALA A 1037 -57.44 -30.93 9.91
C ALA A 1037 -56.19 -30.38 10.59
N THR A 1038 -55.03 -30.48 9.93
CA THR A 1038 -53.75 -29.94 10.42
C THR A 1038 -53.08 -29.13 9.31
N VAL A 1039 -52.71 -27.88 9.59
CA VAL A 1039 -52.01 -27.00 8.64
C VAL A 1039 -50.54 -26.82 9.04
N ALA A 1040 -49.63 -26.71 8.06
CA ALA A 1040 -48.21 -26.47 8.28
C ALA A 1040 -47.55 -25.72 7.11
N SER A 1041 -46.38 -25.15 7.36
CA SER A 1041 -45.54 -24.43 6.37
C SER A 1041 -44.06 -24.62 6.67
N SER A 1042 -43.21 -24.42 5.67
CA SER A 1042 -41.76 -24.23 5.87
C SER A 1042 -41.39 -22.82 6.34
N THR A 1043 -42.21 -21.81 6.06
CA THR A 1043 -42.12 -20.51 6.74
C THR A 1043 -42.48 -20.72 8.21
N GLY A 1044 -41.68 -20.18 9.13
CA GLY A 1044 -41.88 -20.37 10.56
C GLY A 1044 -43.25 -19.89 11.04
N ASP A 1045 -43.90 -20.69 11.88
CA ASP A 1045 -45.18 -20.36 12.50
C ASP A 1045 -45.00 -20.10 14.01
N PRO A 1046 -45.19 -18.85 14.47
CA PRO A 1046 -44.99 -18.50 15.87
C PRO A 1046 -46.05 -19.08 16.82
N ASN A 1047 -47.16 -19.61 16.32
CA ASN A 1047 -48.28 -20.10 17.12
C ASN A 1047 -48.78 -21.49 16.70
N SER A 1048 -47.90 -22.49 16.67
CA SER A 1048 -48.28 -23.88 16.32
C SER A 1048 -49.48 -24.52 17.07
N ALA A 1049 -50.00 -23.92 18.15
CA ALA A 1049 -51.15 -24.44 18.90
C ALA A 1049 -52.51 -24.29 18.18
N ASN A 1050 -52.63 -23.39 17.21
CA ASN A 1050 -53.85 -23.17 16.40
C ASN A 1050 -53.82 -23.94 15.06
N ASN A 1051 -52.80 -24.77 14.83
CA ASN A 1051 -52.58 -25.48 13.58
C ASN A 1051 -53.33 -26.81 13.45
N GLN A 1052 -54.17 -27.16 14.41
CA GLN A 1052 -55.00 -28.36 14.35
C GLN A 1052 -56.42 -28.11 14.87
N ALA A 1053 -57.41 -28.62 14.14
CA ALA A 1053 -58.81 -28.58 14.55
C ALA A 1053 -59.53 -29.89 14.22
N THR A 1054 -60.52 -30.28 15.03
CA THR A 1054 -61.30 -31.51 14.83
C THR A 1054 -62.80 -31.22 14.83
N ALA A 1055 -63.53 -31.85 13.91
CA ALA A 1055 -64.99 -31.86 13.84
C ALA A 1055 -65.51 -33.30 13.80
N GLN A 1056 -66.75 -33.52 14.22
CA GLN A 1056 -67.35 -34.86 14.23
C GLN A 1056 -68.84 -34.86 13.88
N VAL A 1057 -69.32 -35.98 13.33
CA VAL A 1057 -70.73 -36.22 13.01
C VAL A 1057 -71.15 -37.59 13.53
N LEU A 1058 -72.35 -37.70 14.11
CA LEU A 1058 -72.93 -38.96 14.59
C LEU A 1058 -73.77 -39.63 13.50
N ALA A 1059 -73.68 -40.96 13.35
CA ALA A 1059 -74.51 -41.73 12.42
C ALA A 1059 -75.15 -42.96 13.09
N GLY A 1060 -76.46 -42.90 13.41
CA GLY A 1060 -77.21 -44.01 14.04
C GLY A 1060 -78.29 -43.57 15.04
N GLN A 1061 -78.96 -44.55 15.67
CA GLN A 1061 -79.92 -44.33 16.78
C GLN A 1061 -79.18 -43.85 18.04
N ALA A 1062 -79.71 -42.81 18.70
CA ALA A 1062 -79.09 -42.14 19.84
C ALA A 1062 -80.12 -41.91 20.96
N ALA A 1063 -79.81 -42.37 22.18
CA ALA A 1063 -80.50 -41.96 23.40
C ALA A 1063 -79.67 -40.87 24.11
N ASP A 1064 -80.22 -40.15 25.08
CA ASP A 1064 -79.54 -39.04 25.78
C ASP A 1064 -79.80 -39.16 27.30
N LEU A 1065 -78.89 -39.79 28.05
CA LEU A 1065 -79.12 -40.30 29.40
C LEU A 1065 -78.56 -39.46 30.55
N GLY A 1066 -79.14 -38.30 30.84
CA GLY A 1066 -78.70 -37.55 32.02
C GLY A 1066 -79.00 -38.16 33.39
N VAL A 1067 -78.13 -37.89 34.38
CA VAL A 1067 -78.39 -38.14 35.81
C VAL A 1067 -78.35 -36.84 36.62
N ASN A 1068 -79.25 -36.69 37.60
CA ASN A 1068 -79.28 -35.52 38.47
C ASN A 1068 -79.73 -35.82 39.90
N TRP A 1069 -78.92 -35.42 40.88
CA TRP A 1069 -79.16 -35.52 42.31
C TRP A 1069 -79.95 -34.31 42.84
N SER A 1070 -80.86 -34.58 43.76
CA SER A 1070 -81.60 -33.59 44.54
C SER A 1070 -81.77 -34.10 45.98
N GLY A 1071 -81.80 -33.23 46.98
CA GLY A 1071 -81.88 -33.66 48.39
C GLY A 1071 -82.22 -32.54 49.35
N GLU A 1072 -82.70 -32.89 50.55
CA GLU A 1072 -82.97 -31.96 51.66
C GLU A 1072 -81.76 -31.90 52.61
N GLN A 1073 -81.56 -30.76 53.28
CA GLN A 1073 -80.49 -30.54 54.25
C GLN A 1073 -80.58 -31.56 55.42
N ALA A 1074 -79.45 -32.17 55.79
CA ALA A 1074 -79.41 -33.22 56.81
C ALA A 1074 -79.93 -32.73 58.18
N GLN A 1075 -80.86 -33.46 58.78
CA GLN A 1075 -81.24 -33.27 60.19
C GLN A 1075 -80.45 -34.26 61.07
N PRO A 1076 -80.17 -33.94 62.34
CA PRO A 1076 -79.54 -34.88 63.27
C PRO A 1076 -80.34 -36.19 63.34
N GLY A 1077 -79.79 -37.24 62.73
CA GLY A 1077 -80.31 -38.61 62.72
C GLY A 1077 -80.70 -39.14 61.33
N LEU A 1078 -80.95 -38.29 60.33
CA LEU A 1078 -81.53 -38.69 59.03
C LEU A 1078 -81.12 -37.77 57.88
N ALA A 1079 -80.62 -38.34 56.78
CA ALA A 1079 -80.43 -37.64 55.50
C ALA A 1079 -81.14 -38.36 54.35
N LYS A 1080 -81.76 -37.60 53.43
CA LYS A 1080 -82.47 -38.10 52.26
C LYS A 1080 -81.95 -37.44 50.97
N ALA A 1081 -81.67 -38.26 49.96
CA ALA A 1081 -81.33 -37.81 48.62
C ALA A 1081 -82.15 -38.57 47.58
N THR A 1082 -82.43 -37.93 46.45
CA THR A 1082 -83.13 -38.48 45.30
C THR A 1082 -82.25 -38.33 44.07
N LEU A 1083 -82.04 -39.41 43.33
CA LEU A 1083 -81.41 -39.36 42.02
C LEU A 1083 -82.46 -39.52 40.94
N THR A 1084 -82.52 -38.58 40.01
CA THR A 1084 -83.34 -38.67 38.80
C THR A 1084 -82.45 -39.07 37.61
N LEU A 1085 -82.80 -40.16 36.95
CA LEU A 1085 -82.26 -40.54 35.64
C LEU A 1085 -83.26 -40.07 34.57
N ARG A 1086 -82.81 -39.47 33.48
CA ARG A 1086 -83.63 -39.07 32.33
C ARG A 1086 -83.13 -39.71 31.05
N ASN A 1087 -84.01 -39.81 30.05
CA ASN A 1087 -83.63 -40.05 28.67
C ASN A 1087 -84.25 -38.92 27.83
N ASP A 1088 -83.49 -37.93 27.39
CA ASP A 1088 -83.99 -36.75 26.67
C ASP A 1088 -84.15 -36.99 25.15
N GLY A 1089 -83.78 -38.20 24.66
CA GLY A 1089 -84.11 -38.72 23.34
C GLY A 1089 -82.95 -38.70 22.33
N PRO A 1090 -83.24 -38.78 21.02
CA PRO A 1090 -84.54 -39.09 20.42
C PRO A 1090 -84.98 -40.56 20.56
N ASP A 1091 -84.06 -41.49 20.81
CA ASP A 1091 -84.36 -42.94 20.85
C ASP A 1091 -84.46 -43.49 22.28
N ALA A 1092 -85.08 -44.67 22.41
CA ALA A 1092 -85.19 -45.35 23.70
C ALA A 1092 -83.86 -45.99 24.11
N ALA A 1093 -83.43 -45.78 25.36
CA ALA A 1093 -82.25 -46.42 25.90
C ALA A 1093 -82.55 -47.85 26.36
N SER A 1094 -81.94 -48.85 25.72
CA SER A 1094 -82.07 -50.27 26.06
C SER A 1094 -80.96 -50.74 26.99
N GLY A 1095 -81.24 -51.72 27.87
CA GLY A 1095 -80.22 -52.32 28.74
C GLY A 1095 -79.61 -51.37 29.79
N ALA A 1096 -80.31 -50.31 30.21
CA ALA A 1096 -79.73 -49.28 31.06
C ALA A 1096 -79.22 -49.82 32.43
N VAL A 1097 -77.98 -49.45 32.74
CA VAL A 1097 -77.28 -49.78 33.98
C VAL A 1097 -76.88 -48.50 34.68
N ALA A 1098 -77.38 -48.31 35.90
CA ALA A 1098 -77.00 -47.20 36.75
C ALA A 1098 -76.16 -47.70 37.94
N ASN A 1099 -74.97 -47.13 38.11
CA ASN A 1099 -74.08 -47.43 39.23
C ASN A 1099 -74.02 -46.24 40.17
N PHE A 1100 -74.06 -46.54 41.47
CA PHE A 1100 -74.01 -45.53 42.53
C PHE A 1100 -72.95 -45.90 43.54
N ARG A 1101 -72.13 -44.92 43.91
CA ARG A 1101 -71.13 -45.04 44.98
C ARG A 1101 -71.36 -43.93 46.00
N LEU A 1102 -71.26 -44.31 47.26
CA LEU A 1102 -71.39 -43.41 48.38
C LEU A 1102 -70.08 -43.41 49.18
N THR A 1103 -69.58 -42.22 49.46
CA THR A 1103 -68.45 -42.00 50.37
C THR A 1103 -68.97 -41.38 51.65
N LEU A 1104 -68.97 -42.16 52.74
CA LEU A 1104 -69.48 -41.74 54.05
C LEU A 1104 -68.34 -41.31 54.98
N PRO A 1105 -68.55 -40.25 55.78
CA PRO A 1105 -67.68 -39.93 56.91
C PRO A 1105 -67.60 -41.07 57.93
N ARG A 1106 -66.49 -41.13 58.68
CA ARG A 1106 -66.30 -42.11 59.77
C ARG A 1106 -67.43 -42.00 60.80
N GLY A 1107 -68.22 -43.06 60.97
CA GLY A 1107 -69.31 -43.14 61.94
C GLY A 1107 -70.74 -43.04 61.37
N VAL A 1108 -70.89 -42.82 60.06
CA VAL A 1108 -72.20 -42.84 59.38
C VAL A 1108 -72.44 -44.20 58.72
N PHE A 1109 -73.67 -44.72 58.82
CA PHE A 1109 -74.05 -45.99 58.19
C PHE A 1109 -75.19 -45.80 57.19
N PHE A 1110 -75.06 -46.40 55.99
CA PHE A 1110 -76.09 -46.38 54.96
C PHE A 1110 -77.18 -47.43 55.25
N SER A 1111 -78.46 -47.05 55.16
CA SER A 1111 -79.57 -47.95 55.51
C SER A 1111 -80.12 -48.72 54.30
N ASN A 1112 -80.64 -48.04 53.27
CA ASN A 1112 -81.23 -48.70 52.10
C ASN A 1112 -81.37 -47.76 50.87
N ILE A 1113 -81.44 -48.34 49.67
CA ILE A 1113 -81.87 -47.70 48.43
C ILE A 1113 -83.27 -48.21 48.06
N VAL A 1114 -84.17 -47.31 47.66
CA VAL A 1114 -85.50 -47.66 47.15
C VAL A 1114 -85.51 -47.40 45.64
N PRO A 1115 -85.39 -48.44 44.80
CA PRO A 1115 -85.46 -48.27 43.36
C PRO A 1115 -86.90 -48.00 42.87
N PRO A 1116 -87.08 -47.27 41.76
CA PRO A 1116 -88.38 -47.12 41.12
C PRO A 1116 -88.85 -48.45 40.50
N ALA A 1117 -90.16 -48.55 40.24
CA ALA A 1117 -90.76 -49.76 39.68
C ALA A 1117 -90.08 -50.17 38.36
N GLY A 1118 -89.68 -51.44 38.25
CA GLY A 1118 -88.99 -52.00 37.06
C GLY A 1118 -87.47 -52.04 37.17
N TRP A 1119 -86.87 -51.41 38.18
CA TRP A 1119 -85.43 -51.45 38.43
C TRP A 1119 -85.07 -52.45 39.53
N GLY A 1120 -84.04 -53.26 39.30
CA GLY A 1120 -83.44 -54.15 40.29
C GLY A 1120 -82.06 -53.67 40.71
N CYS A 1121 -81.85 -53.43 42.01
CA CYS A 1121 -80.57 -52.97 42.55
C CYS A 1121 -79.87 -54.06 43.37
N LYS A 1122 -78.59 -54.31 43.09
CA LYS A 1122 -77.71 -55.22 43.84
C LYS A 1122 -76.53 -54.45 44.44
N ARG A 1123 -76.16 -54.77 45.68
CA ARG A 1123 -75.01 -54.17 46.38
C ARG A 1123 -73.71 -54.83 45.90
N VAL A 1124 -72.65 -54.05 45.64
CA VAL A 1124 -71.42 -54.54 45.00
C VAL A 1124 -70.21 -54.39 45.93
N ILE A 1125 -69.83 -55.49 46.62
CA ILE A 1125 -68.56 -55.78 47.31
C ILE A 1125 -68.11 -54.83 48.47
N THR A 1126 -68.46 -53.53 48.48
CA THR A 1126 -68.27 -52.61 49.62
C THR A 1126 -69.62 -52.22 50.23
N LEU A 1127 -69.65 -51.80 51.50
CA LEU A 1127 -70.90 -51.38 52.19
C LEU A 1127 -71.56 -50.12 51.59
N THR A 1128 -71.02 -49.52 50.52
CA THR A 1128 -71.47 -48.22 50.02
C THR A 1128 -71.62 -48.11 48.49
N ALA A 1129 -71.62 -49.23 47.75
CA ALA A 1129 -71.83 -49.23 46.30
C ALA A 1129 -73.00 -50.12 45.85
N PHE A 1130 -73.78 -49.64 44.86
CA PHE A 1130 -74.94 -50.32 44.28
C PHE A 1130 -74.88 -50.30 42.76
N ARG A 1131 -75.28 -51.41 42.14
CA ARG A 1131 -75.50 -51.52 40.70
C ARG A 1131 -76.96 -51.84 40.45
N CYS A 1132 -77.64 -50.96 39.73
CA CYS A 1132 -79.05 -51.04 39.41
C CYS A 1132 -79.24 -51.27 37.92
N THR A 1133 -80.10 -52.23 37.57
CA THR A 1133 -80.36 -52.64 36.19
C THR A 1133 -81.86 -52.70 35.93
N THR A 1134 -82.29 -52.31 34.74
CA THR A 1134 -83.66 -52.50 34.24
C THR A 1134 -83.65 -53.40 33.02
N SER A 1135 -84.64 -54.28 32.89
CA SER A 1135 -84.88 -55.08 31.67
C SER A 1135 -85.85 -54.41 30.69
N ARG A 1136 -86.34 -53.20 31.02
CA ARG A 1136 -87.20 -52.38 30.16
C ARG A 1136 -86.39 -51.23 29.59
N SER A 1137 -86.58 -50.91 28.31
CA SER A 1137 -86.03 -49.72 27.69
C SER A 1137 -86.60 -48.45 28.35
N ILE A 1138 -85.77 -47.42 28.52
CA ILE A 1138 -86.17 -46.10 29.01
C ILE A 1138 -86.65 -45.28 27.80
N PRO A 1139 -87.95 -44.98 27.64
CA PRO A 1139 -88.43 -44.20 26.50
C PRO A 1139 -87.83 -42.79 26.47
N ALA A 1140 -87.67 -42.23 25.27
CA ALA A 1140 -87.33 -40.82 25.12
C ALA A 1140 -88.36 -39.91 25.82
N GLY A 1141 -87.89 -38.85 26.47
CA GLY A 1141 -88.67 -37.92 27.29
C GLY A 1141 -89.10 -38.47 28.66
N SER A 1142 -88.57 -39.62 29.13
CA SER A 1142 -88.97 -40.22 30.40
C SER A 1142 -87.91 -40.06 31.50
N SER A 1143 -88.34 -40.13 32.76
CA SER A 1143 -87.43 -40.10 33.92
C SER A 1143 -87.78 -41.15 34.98
N SER A 1144 -86.78 -41.56 35.75
CA SER A 1144 -86.88 -42.54 36.85
C SER A 1144 -86.15 -42.02 38.09
N ALA A 1145 -86.80 -42.06 39.26
CA ALA A 1145 -86.25 -41.52 40.50
C ALA A 1145 -85.90 -42.60 41.53
N PHE A 1146 -84.68 -42.60 42.05
CA PHE A 1146 -84.19 -43.46 43.12
C PHE A 1146 -84.14 -42.68 44.42
N GLN A 1147 -84.70 -43.25 45.51
CA GLN A 1147 -84.66 -42.60 46.83
C GLN A 1147 -83.63 -43.25 47.74
N PHE A 1148 -82.84 -42.42 48.42
CA PHE A 1148 -81.74 -42.79 49.31
C PHE A 1148 -82.01 -42.29 50.73
N VAL A 1149 -81.74 -43.14 51.73
CA VAL A 1149 -81.90 -42.80 53.15
C VAL A 1149 -80.67 -43.24 53.97
N ALA A 1150 -80.02 -42.29 54.65
CA ALA A 1150 -78.88 -42.53 55.55
C ALA A 1150 -79.23 -42.23 57.03
N LEU A 1151 -78.70 -43.01 57.98
CA LEU A 1151 -79.00 -42.93 59.42
C LEU A 1151 -77.72 -42.83 60.28
N GLY A 1152 -77.65 -41.88 61.22
CA GLY A 1152 -76.69 -41.86 62.35
C GLY A 1152 -75.89 -40.56 62.58
N PHE A 1153 -75.92 -40.01 63.80
CA PHE A 1153 -75.03 -38.96 64.32
C PHE A 1153 -74.69 -39.22 65.80
N SER A 1154 -73.46 -38.94 66.23
CA SER A 1154 -73.15 -38.55 67.61
C SER A 1154 -72.72 -37.08 67.61
N SER A 1155 -73.29 -36.26 68.48
CA SER A 1155 -72.99 -34.83 68.60
C SER A 1155 -71.51 -34.60 68.89
N GLY A 1156 -70.75 -34.01 67.95
CA GLY A 1156 -69.40 -33.54 68.28
C GLY A 1156 -68.37 -33.37 67.15
N THR A 1157 -68.65 -33.67 65.88
CA THR A 1157 -67.66 -33.50 64.80
C THR A 1157 -68.07 -32.45 63.78
N SER A 1158 -67.21 -31.45 63.60
CA SER A 1158 -67.31 -30.35 62.64
C SER A 1158 -67.10 -30.83 61.19
N SER A 1159 -67.99 -30.39 60.29
CA SER A 1159 -67.90 -30.36 58.82
C SER A 1159 -67.31 -31.58 58.10
N ASN A 1160 -68.04 -32.70 58.04
CA ASN A 1160 -67.73 -33.77 57.10
C ASN A 1160 -68.91 -33.98 56.14
N ALA A 1161 -68.79 -33.46 54.93
CA ALA A 1161 -69.73 -33.70 53.85
C ALA A 1161 -69.72 -35.18 53.43
N TYR A 1162 -70.87 -35.70 52.99
CA TYR A 1162 -70.92 -37.01 52.32
C TYR A 1162 -71.04 -36.82 50.82
N VAL A 1163 -70.33 -37.66 50.07
CA VAL A 1163 -70.26 -37.56 48.61
C VAL A 1163 -71.06 -38.69 47.98
N LEU A 1164 -72.00 -38.32 47.11
CA LEU A 1164 -72.82 -39.22 46.31
C LEU A 1164 -72.40 -39.13 44.85
N GLU A 1165 -72.03 -40.28 44.29
CA GLU A 1165 -71.61 -40.44 42.90
C GLU A 1165 -72.63 -41.32 42.19
N ALA A 1166 -73.10 -40.87 41.03
CA ALA A 1166 -73.95 -41.65 40.13
C ALA A 1166 -73.38 -41.65 38.71
N THR A 1167 -73.49 -42.79 38.05
CA THR A 1167 -73.21 -42.94 36.61
C THR A 1167 -74.32 -43.77 35.96
N ILE A 1168 -74.74 -43.44 34.75
CA ILE A 1168 -75.63 -44.26 33.93
C ILE A 1168 -74.96 -44.64 32.61
N SER A 1169 -75.37 -45.77 32.05
CA SER A 1169 -74.94 -46.29 30.75
C SER A 1169 -76.07 -47.12 30.14
N SER A 1170 -76.07 -47.32 28.83
CA SER A 1170 -77.01 -48.22 28.14
C SER A 1170 -76.38 -48.89 26.93
N GLU A 1171 -77.09 -49.86 26.35
CA GLU A 1171 -76.70 -50.51 25.08
C GLU A 1171 -77.03 -49.64 23.86
N THR A 1172 -78.01 -48.72 23.97
CA THR A 1172 -78.24 -47.67 22.96
C THR A 1172 -77.17 -46.59 23.14
N THR A 1173 -76.48 -46.22 22.06
CA THR A 1173 -75.41 -45.22 22.12
C THR A 1173 -75.94 -43.89 22.62
N ASP A 1174 -75.23 -43.34 23.60
CA ASP A 1174 -75.47 -42.01 24.13
C ASP A 1174 -74.35 -41.06 23.67
N PRO A 1175 -74.67 -40.05 22.85
CA PRO A 1175 -73.67 -39.14 22.33
C PRO A 1175 -73.24 -38.06 23.32
N ASP A 1176 -74.03 -37.77 24.36
CA ASP A 1176 -73.67 -36.84 25.42
C ASP A 1176 -73.31 -37.61 26.69
N LEU A 1177 -72.04 -38.00 26.81
CA LEU A 1177 -71.57 -38.66 28.02
C LEU A 1177 -71.34 -37.68 29.18
N SER A 1178 -71.49 -36.37 28.97
CA SER A 1178 -71.11 -35.36 29.97
C SER A 1178 -72.09 -35.27 31.12
N ASP A 1179 -73.36 -35.63 30.90
CA ASP A 1179 -74.40 -35.63 31.92
C ASP A 1179 -74.76 -37.05 32.43
N ASN A 1180 -74.10 -38.07 31.88
CA ASN A 1180 -74.20 -39.47 32.31
C ASN A 1180 -73.58 -39.75 33.67
N ALA A 1181 -72.84 -38.79 34.24
CA ALA A 1181 -72.25 -38.89 35.55
C ALA A 1181 -72.44 -37.62 36.36
N GLN A 1182 -72.75 -37.77 37.64
CA GLN A 1182 -72.80 -36.63 38.56
C GLN A 1182 -72.29 -37.02 39.94
N THR A 1183 -71.43 -36.14 40.48
CA THR A 1183 -70.96 -36.20 41.86
C THR A 1183 -71.51 -34.99 42.60
N VAL A 1184 -72.17 -35.23 43.74
CA VAL A 1184 -72.65 -34.16 44.61
C VAL A 1184 -72.14 -34.37 46.02
N SER A 1185 -71.69 -33.28 46.63
CA SER A 1185 -71.26 -33.25 48.03
C SER A 1185 -72.33 -32.54 48.84
N PHE A 1186 -72.95 -33.27 49.77
CA PHE A 1186 -73.92 -32.67 50.68
C PHE A 1186 -73.22 -32.34 52.01
N PRO A 1187 -73.32 -31.08 52.49
CA PRO A 1187 -72.67 -30.64 53.71
C PRO A 1187 -73.21 -31.30 54.98
#